data_AF-A0A7X8W937-F1
#
_entry.id   AF-A0A7X8W937-F1
#
_cell.length_a   1.000
_cell.length_b   1.000
_cell.length_c   1.000
_cell.angle_alpha   90.00
_cell.angle_beta   90.00
_cell.angle_gamma   90.00
#
_symmetry.space_group_name_H-M   'P 1'
#
loop_
_entity.id
_entity.type
_entity.pdbx_description
1 polymer ?
#
loop_
_entity_poly.entity_id
_entity_poly.type
_entity_poly.pdbx_seq_one_letter_code
_entity_poly.pdbx_strand_id
1 'polypeptide(L)'
;MNHSLTEVFSYLKIKWQEKDQINFTNHTLLSNQNITDLNEIAVEGMRCSVNGELSITVQTNQLLSPKQLILIEEKFENLFGIPEVIIKQLTVKEIDNEEKIAFLNDVESWIIKHAKNYQSLEASLFAKGKAKVEDDVLIWQMQCNHYDLISQNTEHWLNQFWFKFGCFPYEIVLQAINEQSDDELIENTEKLFSEANSLSSELYQQKLKAIKKIENQQKNNSNNLNNSNKNYQTKYRKKSRVSENVLWGRTGPEIPLIKLSDINHETDRALFEGQVFIFETKITKNNRLLVKFAITDLTTSISCTIFADPEEKAELTKIIKNNYLKVTADVYYDDRYAKDFVARVTCIESAIKPQGRSDESEEKRVELHIHSKLSAKDGTINPEDIVKTASKFGHPAVAITDHGVVQAFPDIAAMADRLASEGNPIKIIYGVEGYLLDDGFDCFAYQIENVPLNTDFIVFQLDRLGDDPQKDKIKAISALKFKYINDNQTECENKSDDNQINPNTDLPENTQASKKVSENLNFNDYEMVGFFYEETKTYETFSIDTIKAFAEFCDELPMIADDSLLQLNFLRYAGFKVKENDPRIKFNPPLIELAKMQRAIEAQTKESIQDFPINFSEHLINQINMPEETYLFLKNSAGRFIFLLQLAGINELSELNTKFTDYKTFEQLKQKRKKTNHILLL
;
A
#
# COMPACT_ATOMS: atom_id res chain seq x y z
N MET A 1 -0.97 -56.44 -25.02
CA MET A 1 0.21 -57.02 -25.68
C MET A 1 1.38 -56.41 -24.96
N ASN A 2 2.14 -57.18 -24.19
CA ASN A 2 3.26 -56.64 -23.40
C ASN A 2 4.46 -56.51 -24.34
N HIS A 3 4.41 -55.50 -25.19
CA HIS A 3 5.55 -55.12 -26.03
C HIS A 3 6.62 -54.50 -25.17
N SER A 4 7.89 -54.80 -25.44
CA SER A 4 8.98 -54.08 -24.79
C SER A 4 9.03 -52.63 -25.29
N LEU A 5 9.58 -51.73 -24.48
CA LEU A 5 9.73 -50.33 -24.88
C LEU A 5 10.62 -50.18 -26.13
N THR A 6 11.60 -51.08 -26.31
CA THR A 6 12.39 -51.21 -27.54
C THR A 6 11.53 -51.53 -28.77
N GLU A 7 10.58 -52.46 -28.65
CA GLU A 7 9.65 -52.80 -29.73
C GLU A 7 8.76 -51.61 -30.09
N VAL A 8 8.27 -50.87 -29.08
CA VAL A 8 7.47 -49.66 -29.27
C VAL A 8 8.29 -48.55 -29.95
N PHE A 9 9.54 -48.35 -29.53
CA PHE A 9 10.44 -47.38 -30.14
C PHE A 9 10.74 -47.72 -31.59
N SER A 10 10.98 -49.00 -31.88
CA SER A 10 11.17 -49.52 -33.24
C SER A 10 9.93 -49.27 -34.12
N TYR A 11 8.75 -49.61 -33.61
CA TYR A 11 7.48 -49.41 -34.33
C TYR A 11 7.21 -47.93 -34.64
N LEU A 12 7.42 -47.04 -33.67
CA LEU A 12 7.24 -45.60 -33.81
C LEU A 12 8.42 -44.89 -34.49
N LYS A 13 9.48 -45.64 -34.85
CA LYS A 13 10.72 -45.12 -35.44
C LYS A 13 11.42 -44.05 -34.59
N ILE A 14 11.32 -44.18 -33.27
CA ILE A 14 12.04 -43.35 -32.31
C ILE A 14 13.52 -43.76 -32.35
N LYS A 15 14.41 -42.80 -32.59
CA LYS A 15 15.86 -43.05 -32.60
C LYS A 15 16.38 -43.11 -31.17
N TRP A 16 16.85 -44.29 -30.76
CA TRP A 16 17.64 -44.51 -29.54
C TRP A 16 19.11 -44.69 -29.92
N GLN A 17 19.94 -43.70 -29.60
CA GLN A 17 21.37 -43.69 -29.96
C GLN A 17 22.23 -44.21 -28.81
N GLU A 18 23.48 -44.56 -29.10
CA GLU A 18 24.46 -45.02 -28.08
C GLU A 18 24.62 -44.02 -26.93
N LYS A 19 24.61 -42.71 -27.22
CA LYS A 19 24.62 -41.65 -26.19
C LYS A 19 23.39 -41.70 -25.27
N ASP A 20 22.21 -42.05 -25.80
CA ASP A 20 20.97 -42.13 -25.04
C ASP A 20 21.03 -43.35 -24.11
N GLN A 21 21.57 -44.47 -24.61
CA GLN A 21 21.81 -45.69 -23.83
C GLN A 21 22.80 -45.46 -22.67
N ILE A 22 23.91 -44.76 -22.94
CA ILE A 22 24.89 -44.39 -21.90
C ILE A 22 24.23 -43.49 -20.84
N ASN A 23 23.46 -42.49 -21.28
CA ASN A 23 22.78 -41.58 -20.36
C ASN A 23 21.73 -42.30 -19.49
N PHE A 24 20.95 -43.19 -20.11
CA PHE A 24 19.96 -44.01 -19.43
C PHE A 24 20.59 -44.92 -18.37
N THR A 25 21.74 -45.52 -18.68
CA THR A 25 22.48 -46.41 -17.77
C THR A 25 23.15 -45.64 -16.63
N ASN A 26 23.66 -44.43 -16.89
CA ASN A 26 24.32 -43.62 -15.86
C ASN A 26 23.36 -43.03 -14.81
N HIS A 27 22.05 -43.02 -15.11
CA HIS A 27 21.03 -42.45 -14.24
C HIS A 27 20.26 -43.49 -13.43
N THR A 28 20.76 -44.71 -13.33
CA THR A 28 20.11 -45.77 -12.56
C THR A 28 20.25 -45.53 -11.04
N LEU A 29 19.26 -45.95 -10.24
CA LEU A 29 19.17 -45.61 -8.81
C LEU A 29 20.21 -46.31 -7.91
N LEU A 30 20.48 -47.61 -8.08
CA LEU A 30 21.29 -48.41 -7.15
C LEU A 30 22.30 -49.31 -7.86
N SER A 31 23.58 -49.28 -7.49
CA SER A 31 24.67 -49.94 -8.24
C SER A 31 24.53 -51.46 -8.49
N ASN A 32 23.71 -52.19 -7.71
CA ASN A 32 23.61 -53.64 -7.76
C ASN A 32 22.32 -54.19 -8.43
N GLN A 33 21.39 -53.32 -8.82
CA GLN A 33 20.03 -53.70 -9.25
C GLN A 33 19.45 -52.63 -10.18
N ASN A 34 19.85 -52.65 -11.46
CA ASN A 34 19.53 -51.59 -12.41
C ASN A 34 18.81 -52.11 -13.65
N ILE A 35 17.72 -51.44 -14.02
CA ILE A 35 17.16 -51.51 -15.37
C ILE A 35 18.07 -50.69 -16.27
N THR A 36 18.82 -51.39 -17.11
CA THR A 36 19.79 -50.76 -18.03
C THR A 36 19.38 -50.89 -19.48
N ASP A 37 18.48 -51.81 -19.82
CA ASP A 37 17.96 -51.99 -21.18
C ASP A 37 16.46 -51.66 -21.25
N LEU A 38 16.06 -50.94 -22.30
CA LEU A 38 14.64 -50.68 -22.61
C LEU A 38 13.85 -51.97 -22.89
N ASN A 39 14.52 -53.07 -23.22
CA ASN A 39 13.89 -54.40 -23.36
C ASN A 39 13.28 -54.91 -22.05
N GLU A 40 13.77 -54.44 -20.90
CA GLU A 40 13.29 -54.83 -19.57
C GLU A 40 12.03 -54.06 -19.13
N ILE A 41 11.59 -53.08 -19.93
CA ILE A 41 10.44 -52.22 -19.67
C ILE A 41 9.29 -52.67 -20.57
N ALA A 42 8.25 -53.26 -19.99
CA ALA A 42 7.05 -53.64 -20.73
C ALA A 42 6.06 -52.47 -20.81
N VAL A 43 5.46 -52.23 -21.97
CA VAL A 43 4.42 -51.20 -22.14
C VAL A 43 3.05 -51.84 -22.00
N GLU A 44 2.33 -51.47 -20.94
CA GLU A 44 0.99 -52.00 -20.62
C GLU A 44 -0.12 -51.24 -21.36
N GLY A 45 0.07 -49.95 -21.59
CA GLY A 45 -0.92 -49.15 -22.31
C GLY A 45 -0.48 -47.73 -22.61
N MET A 46 -1.06 -47.15 -23.65
CA MET A 46 -0.90 -45.75 -24.03
C MET A 46 -2.28 -45.11 -24.15
N ARG A 47 -2.49 -43.96 -23.50
CA ARG A 47 -3.76 -43.22 -23.50
C ARG A 47 -3.49 -41.75 -23.80
N CYS A 48 -4.26 -41.17 -24.70
CA CYS A 48 -4.24 -39.74 -24.98
C CYS A 48 -5.47 -39.08 -24.36
N SER A 49 -5.30 -38.01 -23.60
CA SER A 49 -6.39 -37.24 -23.02
C SER A 49 -7.02 -36.30 -24.06
N VAL A 50 -8.23 -35.80 -23.77
CA VAL A 50 -8.92 -34.79 -24.61
C VAL A 50 -8.11 -33.49 -24.72
N ASN A 51 -7.21 -33.24 -23.76
CA ASN A 51 -6.35 -32.05 -23.70
C ASN A 51 -5.00 -32.26 -24.40
N GLY A 52 -4.78 -33.40 -25.08
CA GLY A 52 -3.56 -33.69 -25.83
C GLY A 52 -2.39 -34.23 -25.00
N GLU A 53 -2.64 -34.66 -23.76
CA GLU A 53 -1.64 -35.29 -22.88
C GLU A 53 -1.52 -36.79 -23.19
N LEU A 54 -0.30 -37.27 -23.42
CA LEU A 54 -0.04 -38.69 -23.66
C LEU A 54 0.46 -39.36 -22.37
N SER A 55 -0.34 -40.27 -21.81
CA SER A 55 0.05 -41.10 -20.67
C SER A 55 0.41 -42.51 -21.13
N ILE A 56 1.58 -42.98 -20.72
CA ILE A 56 2.13 -44.30 -21.05
C ILE A 56 2.30 -45.06 -19.74
N THR A 57 1.62 -46.19 -19.60
CA THR A 57 1.79 -47.08 -18.44
C THR A 57 2.83 -48.14 -18.79
N VAL A 58 3.89 -48.21 -17.99
CA VAL A 58 4.97 -49.19 -18.14
C VAL A 58 5.04 -50.10 -16.92
N GLN A 59 5.38 -51.35 -17.13
CA GLN A 59 5.63 -52.33 -16.08
C GLN A 59 7.13 -52.63 -16.02
N THR A 60 7.69 -52.55 -14.82
CA THR A 60 9.12 -52.70 -14.57
C THR A 60 9.38 -53.63 -13.37
N ASN A 61 10.52 -54.34 -13.38
CA ASN A 61 10.89 -55.20 -12.25
C ASN A 61 11.41 -54.42 -11.03
N GLN A 62 11.88 -53.19 -11.26
CA GLN A 62 12.50 -52.26 -10.31
C GLN A 62 12.09 -50.83 -10.67
N LEU A 63 12.33 -49.90 -9.75
CA LEU A 63 11.99 -48.49 -9.94
C LEU A 63 12.95 -47.81 -10.92
N LEU A 64 12.43 -47.20 -11.98
CA LEU A 64 13.19 -46.29 -12.84
C LEU A 64 13.43 -44.97 -12.11
N SER A 65 14.62 -44.40 -12.28
CA SER A 65 14.91 -43.08 -11.71
C SER A 65 14.10 -41.97 -12.38
N PRO A 66 13.87 -40.83 -11.69
CA PRO A 66 13.20 -39.68 -12.30
C PRO A 66 13.88 -39.19 -13.58
N LYS A 67 15.21 -39.27 -13.67
CA LYS A 67 15.99 -38.88 -14.86
C LYS A 67 15.83 -39.88 -16.01
N GLN A 68 15.75 -41.17 -15.72
CA GLN A 68 15.42 -42.19 -16.72
C GLN A 68 14.02 -41.97 -17.31
N LEU A 69 13.04 -41.63 -16.46
CA LEU A 69 11.68 -41.30 -16.91
C LEU A 69 11.67 -40.07 -17.82
N ILE A 70 12.31 -38.96 -17.41
CA ILE A 70 12.43 -37.74 -18.22
C ILE A 70 13.01 -38.06 -19.61
N LEU A 71 14.09 -38.85 -19.66
CA LEU A 71 14.75 -39.18 -20.92
C LEU A 71 13.81 -39.93 -21.88
N ILE A 72 13.00 -40.86 -21.38
CA ILE A 72 12.03 -41.59 -22.21
C ILE A 72 10.89 -40.65 -22.63
N GLU A 73 10.37 -39.84 -21.72
CA GLU A 73 9.30 -38.86 -22.00
C GLU A 73 9.72 -37.88 -23.12
N GLU A 74 10.92 -37.32 -23.03
CA GLU A 74 11.46 -36.39 -24.04
C GLU A 74 11.53 -37.01 -25.44
N LYS A 75 11.77 -38.32 -25.55
CA LYS A 75 11.77 -39.00 -26.86
C LYS A 75 10.37 -39.04 -27.48
N PHE A 76 9.34 -39.26 -26.67
CA PHE A 76 7.95 -39.24 -27.12
C PHE A 76 7.47 -37.81 -27.40
N GLU A 77 7.81 -36.85 -26.54
CA GLU A 77 7.49 -35.42 -26.71
C GLU A 77 8.05 -34.91 -28.05
N ASN A 78 9.33 -35.20 -28.34
CA ASN A 78 9.98 -34.80 -29.59
C ASN A 78 9.37 -35.48 -30.83
N LEU A 79 8.92 -36.74 -30.72
CA LEU A 79 8.28 -37.44 -31.85
C LEU A 79 6.92 -36.82 -32.18
N PHE A 80 6.08 -36.60 -31.17
CA PHE A 80 4.69 -36.19 -31.36
C PHE A 80 4.49 -34.68 -31.38
N GLY A 81 5.50 -33.88 -31.00
CA GLY A 81 5.38 -32.44 -30.91
C GLY A 81 4.38 -31.99 -29.84
N ILE A 82 4.23 -32.79 -28.78
CA ILE A 82 3.31 -32.52 -27.68
C ILE A 82 4.06 -31.99 -26.45
N PRO A 83 3.44 -31.11 -25.66
CA PRO A 83 4.12 -30.41 -24.57
C PRO A 83 4.35 -31.29 -23.33
N GLU A 84 3.62 -32.39 -23.18
CA GLU A 84 3.71 -33.25 -22.00
C GLU A 84 3.44 -34.72 -22.33
N VAL A 85 4.41 -35.58 -22.00
CA VAL A 85 4.26 -37.03 -21.91
C VAL A 85 4.45 -37.45 -20.46
N ILE A 86 3.61 -38.36 -19.97
CA ILE A 86 3.68 -38.88 -18.61
C ILE A 86 3.91 -40.38 -18.66
N ILE A 87 5.03 -40.84 -18.11
CA ILE A 87 5.28 -42.27 -17.91
C ILE A 87 4.87 -42.69 -16.51
N LYS A 88 3.82 -43.52 -16.42
CA LYS A 88 3.38 -44.15 -15.17
C LYS A 88 4.03 -45.52 -15.06
N GLN A 89 5.01 -45.67 -14.19
CA GLN A 89 5.62 -46.96 -13.92
C GLN A 89 4.86 -47.75 -12.85
N LEU A 90 4.71 -49.05 -13.10
CA LEU A 90 4.14 -50.04 -12.19
C LEU A 90 5.21 -51.08 -11.90
N THR A 91 5.65 -51.17 -10.64
CA THR A 91 6.65 -52.16 -10.25
C THR A 91 6.01 -53.52 -10.00
N VAL A 92 6.62 -54.58 -10.52
CA VAL A 92 6.16 -55.98 -10.30
C VAL A 92 6.39 -56.43 -8.86
N LYS A 93 7.41 -55.85 -8.20
CA LYS A 93 7.76 -56.11 -6.80
C LYS A 93 7.37 -54.91 -5.93
N GLU A 94 7.19 -55.17 -4.64
CA GLU A 94 7.09 -54.10 -3.64
C GLU A 94 8.38 -53.27 -3.65
N ILE A 95 8.22 -51.94 -3.70
CA ILE A 95 9.33 -50.99 -3.72
C ILE A 95 9.91 -50.92 -2.31
N ASP A 96 11.19 -51.23 -2.16
CA ASP A 96 11.86 -51.15 -0.87
C ASP A 96 12.16 -49.69 -0.46
N ASN A 97 12.56 -49.48 0.79
CA ASN A 97 12.81 -48.12 1.27
C ASN A 97 14.09 -47.50 0.68
N GLU A 98 15.11 -48.31 0.34
CA GLU A 98 16.35 -47.80 -0.26
C GLU A 98 16.09 -47.26 -1.68
N GLU A 99 15.28 -47.96 -2.48
CA GLU A 99 14.81 -47.54 -3.79
C GLU A 99 13.98 -46.25 -3.72
N LYS A 100 13.09 -46.13 -2.72
CA LYS A 100 12.30 -44.89 -2.51
C LYS A 100 13.19 -43.70 -2.21
N ILE A 101 14.13 -43.84 -1.29
CA ILE A 101 15.06 -42.76 -0.91
C ILE A 101 15.91 -42.34 -2.11
N ALA A 102 16.44 -43.32 -2.86
CA ALA A 102 17.20 -43.06 -4.07
C ALA A 102 16.36 -42.30 -5.12
N PHE A 103 15.10 -42.66 -5.30
CA PHE A 103 14.18 -41.95 -6.19
C PHE A 103 13.93 -40.51 -5.74
N LEU A 104 13.66 -40.30 -4.44
CA LEU A 104 13.39 -38.98 -3.87
C LEU A 104 14.60 -38.05 -3.98
N ASN A 105 15.82 -38.57 -3.83
CA ASN A 105 17.06 -37.79 -4.00
C ASN A 105 17.23 -37.23 -5.42
N ASP A 106 16.69 -37.90 -6.43
CA ASP A 106 16.80 -37.51 -7.84
C ASP A 106 15.52 -36.85 -8.40
N VAL A 107 14.52 -36.58 -7.55
CA VAL A 107 13.16 -36.19 -7.97
C VAL A 107 13.01 -34.72 -8.38
N GLU A 108 13.96 -33.85 -7.98
CA GLU A 108 13.85 -32.40 -8.14
C GLU A 108 13.56 -31.96 -9.58
N SER A 109 14.39 -32.40 -10.53
CA SER A 109 14.24 -32.01 -11.94
C SER A 109 12.93 -32.50 -12.55
N TRP A 110 12.44 -33.65 -12.08
CA TRP A 110 11.20 -34.26 -12.54
C TRP A 110 9.98 -33.51 -12.01
N ILE A 111 9.98 -33.12 -10.72
CA ILE A 111 8.94 -32.26 -10.15
C ILE A 111 8.89 -30.93 -10.90
N ILE A 112 10.05 -30.29 -11.12
CA ILE A 112 10.14 -29.00 -11.82
C ILE A 112 9.58 -29.11 -13.25
N LYS A 113 9.89 -30.19 -13.98
CA LYS A 113 9.37 -30.43 -15.34
C LYS A 113 7.85 -30.46 -15.35
N HIS A 114 7.24 -31.34 -14.55
CA HIS A 114 5.78 -31.51 -14.57
C HIS A 114 5.01 -30.35 -13.94
N ALA A 115 5.57 -29.70 -12.91
CA ALA A 115 4.94 -28.54 -12.29
C ALA A 115 4.90 -27.32 -13.25
N LYS A 116 5.92 -27.12 -14.10
CA LYS A 116 5.93 -26.04 -15.10
C LYS A 116 4.85 -26.17 -16.17
N ASN A 117 4.51 -27.41 -16.53
CA ASN A 117 3.51 -27.69 -17.56
C ASN A 117 2.07 -27.65 -17.02
N TYR A 118 1.91 -27.58 -15.69
CA TYR A 118 0.62 -27.50 -15.05
C TYR A 118 0.08 -26.06 -15.07
N GLN A 119 -1.14 -25.87 -15.57
CA GLN A 119 -1.76 -24.55 -15.77
C GLN A 119 -2.34 -23.97 -14.46
N SER A 120 -1.54 -23.85 -13.41
CA SER A 120 -1.93 -23.15 -12.18
C SER A 120 -0.80 -22.27 -11.63
N LEU A 121 -1.19 -21.20 -10.92
CA LEU A 121 -0.23 -20.31 -10.27
C LEU A 121 0.57 -21.10 -9.22
N GLU A 122 -0.10 -21.95 -8.45
CA GLU A 122 0.48 -22.80 -7.42
C GLU A 122 1.58 -23.69 -8.00
N ALA A 123 1.35 -24.32 -9.16
CA ALA A 123 2.34 -25.19 -9.78
C ALA A 123 3.54 -24.40 -10.35
N SER A 124 3.29 -23.21 -10.91
CA SER A 124 4.34 -22.30 -11.37
C SER A 124 5.24 -21.81 -10.23
N LEU A 125 4.64 -21.51 -9.07
CA LEU A 125 5.38 -21.16 -7.85
C LEU A 125 6.09 -22.38 -7.25
N PHE A 126 5.45 -23.55 -7.29
CA PHE A 126 6.00 -24.81 -6.81
C PHE A 126 7.27 -25.22 -7.57
N ALA A 127 7.27 -25.05 -8.89
CA ALA A 127 8.40 -25.34 -9.76
C ALA A 127 9.65 -24.45 -9.51
N LYS A 128 9.55 -23.43 -8.66
CA LYS A 128 10.68 -22.59 -8.24
C LYS A 128 11.34 -23.05 -6.94
N GLY A 129 10.81 -24.08 -6.28
CA GLY A 129 11.41 -24.63 -5.07
C GLY A 129 12.59 -25.55 -5.35
N LYS A 130 13.21 -26.03 -4.27
CA LYS A 130 14.34 -26.97 -4.27
C LYS A 130 14.03 -28.18 -3.40
N ALA A 131 14.51 -29.35 -3.79
CA ALA A 131 14.35 -30.57 -3.00
C ALA A 131 15.45 -30.69 -1.95
N LYS A 132 15.07 -31.13 -0.75
CA LYS A 132 15.99 -31.59 0.29
C LYS A 132 15.42 -32.86 0.90
N VAL A 133 16.19 -33.93 0.96
CA VAL A 133 15.75 -35.19 1.56
C VAL A 133 16.45 -35.34 2.91
N GLU A 134 15.69 -35.46 3.99
CA GLU A 134 16.18 -35.71 5.35
C GLU A 134 15.38 -36.87 5.96
N ASP A 135 16.05 -37.92 6.46
CA ASP A 135 15.42 -39.06 7.16
C ASP A 135 14.16 -39.61 6.45
N ASP A 136 14.28 -39.90 5.16
CA ASP A 136 13.20 -40.42 4.28
C ASP A 136 12.04 -39.45 4.02
N VAL A 137 12.20 -38.16 4.36
CA VAL A 137 11.24 -37.08 4.14
C VAL A 137 11.72 -36.13 3.03
N LEU A 138 10.92 -35.97 1.97
CA LEU A 138 11.13 -34.95 0.94
C LEU A 138 10.61 -33.60 1.44
N ILE A 139 11.56 -32.72 1.77
CA ILE A 139 11.33 -31.33 2.13
C ILE A 139 11.49 -30.48 0.87
N TRP A 140 10.41 -29.83 0.44
CA TRP A 140 10.41 -28.89 -0.68
C TRP A 140 10.58 -27.46 -0.17
N GLN A 141 11.77 -26.90 -0.37
CA GLN A 141 12.16 -25.59 0.13
C GLN A 141 11.73 -24.48 -0.83
N MET A 142 11.09 -23.43 -0.31
CA MET A 142 10.46 -22.36 -1.10
C MET A 142 10.61 -20.99 -0.43
N GLN A 143 10.62 -19.91 -1.21
CA GLN A 143 10.53 -18.56 -0.65
C GLN A 143 9.24 -18.36 0.17
N CYS A 144 9.31 -17.60 1.28
CA CYS A 144 8.17 -17.41 2.20
C CYS A 144 6.87 -16.95 1.50
N ASN A 145 6.98 -16.01 0.55
CA ASN A 145 5.83 -15.54 -0.23
C ASN A 145 5.20 -16.64 -1.10
N HIS A 146 6.00 -17.57 -1.65
CA HIS A 146 5.49 -18.71 -2.39
C HIS A 146 4.86 -19.74 -1.46
N TYR A 147 5.50 -19.98 -0.30
CA TYR A 147 4.98 -20.86 0.74
C TYR A 147 3.60 -20.40 1.23
N ASP A 148 3.42 -19.12 1.54
CA ASP A 148 2.14 -18.58 2.04
C ASP A 148 1.01 -18.79 1.03
N LEU A 149 1.27 -18.54 -0.26
CA LEU A 149 0.28 -18.72 -1.33
C LEU A 149 -0.09 -20.18 -1.55
N ILE A 150 0.90 -21.09 -1.49
CA ILE A 150 0.68 -22.51 -1.72
C ILE A 150 0.03 -23.14 -0.49
N SER A 151 0.52 -22.86 0.72
CA SER A 151 0.08 -23.44 1.99
C SER A 151 -1.40 -23.16 2.28
N GLN A 152 -1.94 -22.00 1.88
CA GLN A 152 -3.37 -21.69 2.06
C GLN A 152 -4.31 -22.57 1.20
N ASN A 153 -3.80 -23.24 0.17
CA ASN A 153 -4.56 -24.06 -0.79
C ASN A 153 -4.06 -25.53 -0.87
N THR A 154 -3.17 -25.95 0.04
CA THR A 154 -2.25 -27.08 -0.15
C THR A 154 -2.87 -28.47 -0.29
N GLU A 155 -3.92 -28.77 0.47
CA GLU A 155 -4.30 -30.18 0.67
C GLU A 155 -4.91 -30.86 -0.56
N HIS A 156 -5.46 -30.10 -1.52
CA HIS A 156 -6.10 -30.72 -2.68
C HIS A 156 -5.18 -30.83 -3.90
N TRP A 157 -4.46 -29.77 -4.26
CA TRP A 157 -3.73 -29.74 -5.53
C TRP A 157 -2.41 -30.53 -5.46
N LEU A 158 -1.67 -30.47 -4.34
CA LEU A 158 -0.38 -31.16 -4.21
C LEU A 158 -0.57 -32.68 -4.17
N ASN A 159 -1.63 -33.12 -3.49
CA ASN A 159 -2.08 -34.50 -3.49
C ASN A 159 -2.54 -34.96 -4.89
N GLN A 160 -3.27 -34.11 -5.64
CA GLN A 160 -3.62 -34.39 -7.03
C GLN A 160 -2.40 -34.47 -7.95
N PHE A 161 -1.43 -33.57 -7.77
CA PHE A 161 -0.17 -33.57 -8.51
C PHE A 161 0.56 -34.88 -8.28
N TRP A 162 0.80 -35.24 -7.02
CA TRP A 162 1.51 -36.48 -6.70
C TRP A 162 0.71 -37.73 -7.11
N PHE A 163 -0.61 -37.72 -6.98
CA PHE A 163 -1.45 -38.81 -7.50
C PHE A 163 -1.37 -38.96 -9.03
N LYS A 164 -1.25 -37.83 -9.74
CA LYS A 164 -1.18 -37.83 -11.21
C LYS A 164 0.15 -38.34 -11.71
N PHE A 165 1.26 -37.85 -11.13
CA PHE A 165 2.60 -38.05 -11.64
C PHE A 165 3.43 -39.06 -10.83
N GLY A 166 3.21 -39.14 -9.51
CA GLY A 166 4.01 -39.96 -8.59
C GLY A 166 3.92 -41.46 -8.87
N CYS A 167 4.98 -42.17 -8.52
CA CYS A 167 5.12 -43.61 -8.75
C CYS A 167 4.65 -44.46 -7.55
N PHE A 168 4.51 -43.84 -6.38
CA PHE A 168 4.05 -44.45 -5.14
C PHE A 168 3.38 -43.38 -4.26
N PRO A 169 2.48 -43.75 -3.34
CA PRO A 169 1.89 -42.80 -2.40
C PRO A 169 2.98 -42.15 -1.53
N TYR A 170 3.03 -40.82 -1.52
CA TYR A 170 4.00 -40.05 -0.76
C TYR A 170 3.48 -38.63 -0.50
N GLU A 171 3.89 -38.02 0.61
CA GLU A 171 3.50 -36.67 1.01
C GLU A 171 4.72 -35.75 1.00
N ILE A 172 4.61 -34.60 0.32
CA ILE A 172 5.70 -33.63 0.21
C ILE A 172 5.55 -32.61 1.34
N VAL A 173 6.59 -32.46 2.16
CA VAL A 173 6.61 -31.45 3.23
C VAL A 173 7.12 -30.13 2.68
N LEU A 174 6.33 -29.06 2.79
CA LEU A 174 6.75 -27.72 2.36
C LEU A 174 7.55 -27.02 3.47
N GLN A 175 8.64 -26.35 3.10
CA GLN A 175 9.44 -25.54 4.02
C GLN A 175 9.69 -24.14 3.45
N ALA A 176 9.35 -23.11 4.22
CA ALA A 176 9.70 -21.73 3.89
C ALA A 176 11.19 -21.47 4.18
N ILE A 177 11.89 -20.88 3.21
CA ILE A 177 13.27 -20.36 3.33
C ILE A 177 13.28 -18.85 3.08
N ASN A 178 13.89 -18.11 3.99
CA ASN A 178 14.30 -16.72 3.76
C ASN A 178 15.76 -16.76 3.27
N GLU A 179 15.97 -16.88 1.96
CA GLU A 179 17.31 -16.74 1.38
C GLU A 179 17.78 -15.28 1.36
N GLN A 180 16.87 -14.31 1.48
CA GLN A 180 17.22 -12.88 1.51
C GLN A 180 17.42 -12.43 2.95
N SER A 181 18.57 -11.81 3.22
CA SER A 181 18.77 -11.08 4.47
C SER A 181 17.74 -9.93 4.56
N ASP A 182 17.36 -9.55 5.78
CA ASP A 182 16.49 -8.39 5.98
C ASP A 182 17.08 -7.13 5.30
N ASP A 183 18.41 -7.02 5.25
CA ASP A 183 19.13 -5.93 4.57
C ASP A 183 18.91 -5.94 3.04
N GLU A 184 18.95 -7.10 2.38
CA GLU A 184 18.69 -7.22 0.94
C GLU A 184 17.22 -6.92 0.60
N LEU A 185 16.28 -7.32 1.47
CA LEU A 185 14.86 -7.00 1.31
C LEU A 185 14.60 -5.49 1.42
N ILE A 186 15.24 -4.84 2.39
CA ILE A 186 15.17 -3.40 2.59
C ILE A 186 15.75 -2.69 1.35
N GLU A 187 16.95 -3.05 0.92
CA GLU A 187 17.61 -2.41 -0.23
C GLU A 187 16.80 -2.57 -1.52
N ASN A 188 16.27 -3.77 -1.78
CA ASN A 188 15.40 -4.01 -2.94
C ASN A 188 14.10 -3.21 -2.86
N THR A 189 13.49 -3.10 -1.68
CA THR A 189 12.25 -2.33 -1.48
C THR A 189 12.50 -0.85 -1.69
N GLU A 190 13.60 -0.30 -1.15
CA GLU A 190 13.99 1.08 -1.34
C GLU A 190 14.29 1.41 -2.79
N LYS A 191 14.98 0.50 -3.49
CA LYS A 191 15.25 0.62 -4.90
C LYS A 191 13.95 0.66 -5.71
N LEU A 192 13.01 -0.25 -5.44
CA LEU A 192 11.70 -0.27 -6.08
C LEU A 192 10.90 1.01 -5.81
N PHE A 193 10.95 1.52 -4.57
CA PHE A 193 10.26 2.76 -4.19
C PHE A 193 10.87 3.98 -4.88
N SER A 194 12.20 4.05 -4.95
CA SER A 194 12.95 5.09 -5.66
C SER A 194 12.66 5.07 -7.17
N GLU A 195 12.70 3.90 -7.79
CA GLU A 195 12.36 3.71 -9.21
C GLU A 195 10.92 4.14 -9.50
N ALA A 196 9.96 3.76 -8.64
CA ALA A 196 8.57 4.17 -8.77
C ALA A 196 8.38 5.69 -8.65
N ASN A 197 9.05 6.32 -7.70
CA ASN A 197 9.03 7.78 -7.53
C ASN A 197 9.65 8.52 -8.72
N SER A 198 10.76 8.00 -9.27
CA SER A 198 11.39 8.54 -10.47
C SER A 198 10.45 8.43 -11.67
N LEU A 199 9.84 7.26 -11.88
CA LEU A 199 8.89 7.02 -12.97
C LEU A 199 7.66 7.93 -12.86
N SER A 200 7.09 8.08 -11.66
CA SER A 200 5.97 8.99 -11.42
C SER A 200 6.36 10.45 -11.74
N SER A 201 7.55 10.87 -11.30
CA SER A 201 8.09 12.20 -11.59
C SER A 201 8.28 12.44 -13.08
N GLU A 202 8.83 11.46 -13.80
CA GLU A 202 8.98 11.52 -15.26
C GLU A 202 7.62 11.62 -15.96
N LEU A 203 6.65 10.81 -15.56
CA LEU A 203 5.29 10.83 -16.12
C LEU A 203 4.62 12.18 -15.88
N TYR A 204 4.80 12.77 -14.69
CA TYR A 204 4.33 14.11 -14.36
C TYR A 204 5.00 15.18 -15.24
N GLN A 205 6.32 15.13 -15.43
CA GLN A 205 7.03 16.04 -16.32
C GLN A 205 6.59 15.90 -17.79
N GLN A 206 6.30 14.69 -18.24
CA GLN A 206 5.75 14.45 -19.58
C GLN A 206 4.34 15.03 -19.73
N LYS A 207 3.47 14.85 -18.73
CA LYS A 207 2.15 15.51 -18.68
C LYS A 207 2.29 17.03 -18.74
N LEU A 208 3.17 17.63 -17.95
CA LEU A 208 3.43 19.08 -17.97
C LEU A 208 3.88 19.57 -19.35
N LYS A 209 4.79 18.83 -20.00
CA LYS A 209 5.23 19.14 -21.37
C LYS A 209 4.08 19.03 -22.38
N ALA A 210 3.21 18.03 -22.23
CA ALA A 210 2.04 17.85 -23.08
C ALA A 210 1.02 18.98 -22.90
N ILE A 211 0.74 19.38 -21.65
CA ILE A 211 -0.14 20.50 -21.31
C ILE A 211 0.41 21.80 -21.92
N LYS A 212 1.69 22.11 -21.71
CA LYS A 212 2.34 23.29 -22.32
C LYS A 212 2.27 23.29 -23.85
N LYS A 213 2.36 22.11 -24.47
CA LYS A 213 2.22 21.96 -25.92
C LYS A 213 0.79 22.22 -26.39
N ILE A 214 -0.21 21.77 -25.65
CA ILE A 214 -1.63 22.03 -25.92
C ILE A 214 -1.95 23.51 -25.72
N GLU A 215 -1.47 24.14 -24.64
CA GLU A 215 -1.63 25.58 -24.39
C GLU A 215 -0.99 26.42 -25.48
N ASN A 216 0.21 26.05 -25.94
CA ASN A 216 0.87 26.72 -27.06
C ASN A 216 0.11 26.51 -28.38
N GLN A 217 -0.48 25.34 -28.60
CA GLN A 217 -1.33 25.09 -29.78
C GLN A 217 -2.65 25.88 -29.71
N GLN A 218 -3.26 26.00 -28.54
CA GLN A 218 -4.47 26.80 -28.34
C GLN A 218 -4.18 28.30 -28.51
N LYS A 219 -3.08 28.82 -27.94
CA LYS A 219 -2.62 30.20 -28.17
C LYS A 219 -2.32 30.49 -29.65
N ASN A 220 -1.75 29.52 -30.37
CA ASN A 220 -1.47 29.65 -31.80
C ASN A 220 -2.75 29.55 -32.67
N ASN A 221 -3.77 28.79 -32.24
CA ASN A 221 -5.05 28.71 -32.93
C ASN A 221 -5.93 29.95 -32.68
N SER A 222 -5.85 30.57 -31.49
CA SER A 222 -6.53 31.85 -31.20
C SER A 222 -6.01 33.01 -32.05
N ASN A 223 -4.79 32.93 -32.58
CA ASN A 223 -4.20 33.94 -33.47
C ASN A 223 -4.44 33.70 -34.98
N ASN A 224 -5.13 32.62 -35.37
CA ASN A 224 -5.34 32.27 -36.79
C ASN A 224 -6.82 32.08 -37.20
N LEU A 225 -7.76 32.62 -36.42
CA LEU A 225 -9.19 32.71 -36.78
C LEU A 225 -9.54 34.12 -37.26
N ASN A 226 -8.93 34.52 -38.39
CA ASN A 226 -9.43 35.61 -39.24
C ASN A 226 -8.82 35.46 -40.64
N ASN A 227 -9.25 34.43 -41.38
CA ASN A 227 -9.45 34.51 -42.83
C ASN A 227 -10.00 33.21 -43.41
N SER A 228 -10.78 33.38 -44.48
CA SER A 228 -11.35 32.36 -45.37
C SER A 228 -12.73 31.80 -44.99
N ASN A 229 -13.74 32.67 -45.11
CA ASN A 229 -15.00 32.28 -45.74
C ASN A 229 -14.76 31.98 -47.23
N LYS A 230 -15.20 30.80 -47.71
CA LYS A 230 -15.88 30.63 -49.02
C LYS A 230 -16.33 29.18 -49.28
N ASN A 231 -17.65 29.07 -49.44
CA ASN A 231 -18.40 28.25 -50.40
C ASN A 231 -17.87 26.87 -50.82
N TYR A 232 -18.56 25.83 -50.34
CA TYR A 232 -18.92 24.69 -51.18
C TYR A 232 -20.39 24.31 -50.95
N GLN A 233 -21.27 24.79 -51.83
CA GLN A 233 -22.54 24.13 -52.10
C GLN A 233 -22.26 22.94 -53.02
N THR A 234 -22.57 21.72 -52.60
CA THR A 234 -22.88 20.65 -53.55
C THR A 234 -24.10 19.85 -53.07
N LYS A 235 -25.05 19.73 -54.01
CA LYS A 235 -26.29 18.97 -53.91
C LYS A 235 -25.95 17.48 -53.83
N TYR A 236 -26.46 16.79 -52.81
CA TYR A 236 -26.52 15.33 -52.79
C TYR A 236 -27.95 14.81 -52.74
N ARG A 237 -28.16 13.84 -53.62
CA ARG A 237 -29.40 13.23 -54.07
C ARG A 237 -29.87 12.23 -53.01
N LYS A 238 -31.06 12.45 -52.42
CA LYS A 238 -31.71 11.50 -51.49
C LYS A 238 -31.75 10.10 -52.11
N LYS A 239 -31.05 9.14 -51.49
CA LYS A 239 -31.34 7.70 -51.63
C LYS A 239 -32.13 7.24 -50.40
N SER A 240 -33.07 6.35 -50.67
CA SER A 240 -34.26 6.02 -49.89
C SER A 240 -34.02 5.29 -48.57
N ARG A 241 -34.92 5.58 -47.62
CA ARG A 241 -35.29 4.83 -46.39
C ARG A 241 -34.14 4.54 -45.43
N VAL A 242 -33.86 5.54 -44.59
CA VAL A 242 -33.00 5.44 -43.41
C VAL A 242 -33.94 5.57 -42.21
N SER A 243 -33.93 4.60 -41.29
CA SER A 243 -34.52 4.78 -39.96
C SER A 243 -33.84 5.97 -39.29
N GLU A 244 -34.56 6.78 -38.49
CA GLU A 244 -34.04 8.04 -37.92
C GLU A 244 -32.74 7.89 -37.09
N ASN A 245 -32.35 6.67 -36.74
CA ASN A 245 -31.22 6.37 -35.84
C ASN A 245 -29.93 5.90 -36.54
N VAL A 246 -29.92 5.68 -37.85
CA VAL A 246 -28.71 5.20 -38.57
C VAL A 246 -27.78 6.37 -38.90
N LEU A 247 -26.55 6.30 -38.39
CA LEU A 247 -25.52 7.31 -38.58
C LEU A 247 -24.65 7.01 -39.82
N TRP A 248 -24.40 5.74 -40.12
CA TRP A 248 -23.59 5.33 -41.27
C TRP A 248 -23.91 3.89 -41.71
N GLY A 249 -23.82 3.61 -43.00
CA GLY A 249 -23.98 2.26 -43.55
C GLY A 249 -25.44 1.89 -43.89
N ARG A 250 -25.74 0.59 -43.88
CA ARG A 250 -27.10 0.07 -44.19
C ARG A 250 -27.53 -0.96 -43.17
N THR A 251 -28.74 -0.80 -42.65
CA THR A 251 -29.40 -1.80 -41.81
C THR A 251 -29.66 -3.06 -42.65
N GLY A 252 -29.23 -4.22 -42.16
CA GLY A 252 -29.57 -5.51 -42.76
C GLY A 252 -30.85 -6.10 -42.16
N PRO A 253 -31.03 -7.43 -42.26
CA PRO A 253 -32.05 -8.15 -41.53
C PRO A 253 -31.93 -7.90 -40.02
N GLU A 254 -33.06 -7.90 -39.32
CA GLU A 254 -33.10 -7.73 -37.87
C GLU A 254 -32.40 -8.91 -37.20
N ILE A 255 -31.44 -8.60 -36.32
CA ILE A 255 -30.66 -9.55 -35.54
C ILE A 255 -30.67 -9.10 -34.08
N PRO A 256 -30.64 -10.04 -33.12
CA PRO A 256 -30.66 -9.69 -31.70
C PRO A 256 -29.39 -8.95 -31.28
N LEU A 257 -29.53 -8.05 -30.31
CA LEU A 257 -28.39 -7.44 -29.63
C LEU A 257 -27.72 -8.50 -28.75
N ILE A 258 -26.42 -8.73 -28.95
CA ILE A 258 -25.61 -9.66 -28.15
C ILE A 258 -24.56 -8.91 -27.34
N LYS A 259 -24.06 -9.52 -26.25
CA LYS A 259 -22.89 -8.99 -25.54
C LYS A 259 -21.63 -9.29 -26.34
N LEU A 260 -20.61 -8.47 -26.18
CA LEU A 260 -19.33 -8.72 -26.85
C LEU A 260 -18.68 -10.03 -26.36
N SER A 261 -18.94 -10.43 -25.11
CA SER A 261 -18.45 -11.68 -24.52
C SER A 261 -19.09 -12.95 -25.11
N ASP A 262 -20.23 -12.82 -25.79
CA ASP A 262 -20.91 -13.96 -26.43
C ASP A 262 -20.36 -14.25 -27.84
N ILE A 263 -19.47 -13.40 -28.37
CA ILE A 263 -18.85 -13.57 -29.69
C ILE A 263 -17.92 -14.79 -29.70
N ASN A 264 -18.16 -15.69 -30.64
CA ASN A 264 -17.40 -16.95 -30.78
C ASN A 264 -17.26 -17.35 -32.26
N HIS A 265 -16.71 -18.55 -32.53
CA HIS A 265 -16.49 -19.06 -33.89
C HIS A 265 -17.76 -19.26 -34.74
N GLU A 266 -18.94 -19.33 -34.11
CA GLU A 266 -20.23 -19.45 -34.80
C GLU A 266 -20.85 -18.07 -35.12
N THR A 267 -20.21 -16.98 -34.68
CA THR A 267 -20.71 -15.62 -34.85
C THR A 267 -20.25 -15.03 -36.18
N ASP A 268 -21.09 -15.14 -37.21
CA ASP A 268 -20.82 -14.54 -38.53
C ASP A 268 -21.20 -13.06 -38.59
N ARG A 269 -22.39 -12.70 -38.10
CA ARG A 269 -22.91 -11.33 -38.11
C ARG A 269 -23.51 -10.98 -36.75
N ALA A 270 -23.02 -9.91 -36.16
CA ALA A 270 -23.42 -9.48 -34.82
C ALA A 270 -23.93 -8.04 -34.79
N LEU A 271 -24.88 -7.79 -33.90
CA LEU A 271 -25.30 -6.47 -33.45
C LEU A 271 -24.88 -6.34 -31.99
N PHE A 272 -24.02 -5.37 -31.69
CA PHE A 272 -23.55 -5.10 -30.34
C PHE A 272 -23.48 -3.59 -30.11
N GLU A 273 -23.41 -3.18 -28.85
CA GLU A 273 -23.25 -1.78 -28.47
C GLU A 273 -22.11 -1.61 -27.48
N GLY A 274 -21.55 -0.41 -27.41
CA GLY A 274 -20.47 -0.14 -26.49
C GLY A 274 -19.82 1.24 -26.65
N GLN A 275 -18.90 1.52 -25.75
CA GLN A 275 -18.11 2.74 -25.73
C GLN A 275 -16.87 2.58 -26.63
N VAL A 276 -16.68 3.51 -27.56
CA VAL A 276 -15.43 3.61 -28.32
C VAL A 276 -14.34 4.22 -27.44
N PHE A 277 -13.19 3.54 -27.35
CA PHE A 277 -12.04 3.98 -26.53
C PHE A 277 -10.72 4.07 -27.32
N ILE A 278 -10.63 3.46 -28.50
CA ILE A 278 -9.52 3.64 -29.46
C ILE A 278 -10.12 4.05 -30.81
N PHE A 279 -9.51 5.03 -31.48
CA PHE A 279 -9.93 5.47 -32.80
C PHE A 279 -8.74 5.96 -33.64
N GLU A 280 -8.57 5.36 -34.81
CA GLU A 280 -7.49 5.64 -35.75
C GLU A 280 -8.01 5.72 -37.19
N THR A 281 -7.40 6.58 -38.00
CA THR A 281 -7.70 6.69 -39.43
C THR A 281 -6.43 6.68 -40.25
N LYS A 282 -6.42 5.94 -41.37
CA LYS A 282 -5.27 5.81 -42.25
C LYS A 282 -5.73 5.72 -43.71
N ILE A 283 -5.01 6.38 -44.63
CA ILE A 283 -5.22 6.18 -46.07
C ILE A 283 -4.44 4.94 -46.51
N THR A 284 -5.13 4.00 -47.14
CA THR A 284 -4.54 2.75 -47.65
C THR A 284 -3.83 2.97 -48.98
N LYS A 285 -2.98 2.02 -49.39
CA LYS A 285 -2.29 2.05 -50.70
C LYS A 285 -3.26 2.13 -51.89
N ASN A 286 -4.50 1.67 -51.71
CA ASN A 286 -5.56 1.68 -52.72
C ASN A 286 -6.39 2.98 -52.69
N ASN A 287 -5.88 4.03 -52.05
CA ASN A 287 -6.53 5.34 -51.89
C ASN A 287 -7.90 5.32 -51.17
N ARG A 288 -8.19 4.26 -50.41
CA ARG A 288 -9.38 4.17 -49.54
C ARG A 288 -9.04 4.54 -48.11
N LEU A 289 -9.99 5.14 -47.40
CA LEU A 289 -9.89 5.42 -45.98
C LEU A 289 -10.12 4.15 -45.17
N LEU A 290 -9.14 3.75 -44.37
CA LEU A 290 -9.29 2.76 -43.31
C LEU A 290 -9.58 3.51 -42.01
N VAL A 291 -10.76 3.26 -41.43
CA VAL A 291 -11.10 3.68 -40.07
C VAL A 291 -11.05 2.45 -39.18
N LYS A 292 -10.21 2.49 -38.15
CA LYS A 292 -10.08 1.42 -37.17
C LYS A 292 -10.46 1.96 -35.80
N PHE A 293 -11.30 1.25 -35.07
CA PHE A 293 -11.67 1.63 -33.72
C PHE A 293 -11.85 0.40 -32.83
N ALA A 294 -11.75 0.57 -31.52
CA ALA A 294 -12.07 -0.47 -30.55
C ALA A 294 -13.27 -0.03 -29.72
N ILE A 295 -14.20 -0.97 -29.51
CA ILE A 295 -15.44 -0.76 -28.78
C ILE A 295 -15.52 -1.77 -27.63
N THR A 296 -16.02 -1.32 -26.48
CA THR A 296 -16.18 -2.17 -25.29
C THR A 296 -17.55 -1.97 -24.65
N ASP A 297 -18.16 -3.06 -24.19
CA ASP A 297 -19.35 -3.09 -23.33
C ASP A 297 -18.99 -3.30 -21.85
N LEU A 298 -17.70 -3.17 -21.52
CA LEU A 298 -17.07 -3.50 -20.22
C LEU A 298 -17.01 -5.00 -19.88
N THR A 299 -17.60 -5.89 -20.69
CA THR A 299 -17.42 -7.34 -20.56
C THR A 299 -16.21 -7.82 -21.35
N THR A 300 -16.04 -7.31 -22.58
CA THR A 300 -14.83 -7.48 -23.39
C THR A 300 -14.71 -6.33 -24.41
N SER A 301 -13.75 -6.40 -25.32
CA SER A 301 -13.54 -5.42 -26.38
C SER A 301 -13.36 -6.11 -27.73
N ILE A 302 -13.79 -5.47 -28.81
CA ILE A 302 -13.55 -5.97 -30.18
C ILE A 302 -12.98 -4.86 -31.07
N SER A 303 -12.10 -5.23 -32.00
CA SER A 303 -11.56 -4.31 -32.99
C SER A 303 -12.47 -4.23 -34.22
N CYS A 304 -12.90 -3.02 -34.54
CA CYS A 304 -13.79 -2.70 -35.64
C CYS A 304 -13.07 -1.99 -36.78
N THR A 305 -13.42 -2.32 -38.02
CA THR A 305 -12.86 -1.70 -39.23
C THR A 305 -13.93 -1.26 -40.22
N ILE A 306 -13.71 -0.08 -40.82
CA ILE A 306 -14.52 0.47 -41.92
C ILE A 306 -13.58 0.86 -43.06
N PHE A 307 -13.99 0.52 -44.29
CA PHE A 307 -13.38 1.03 -45.50
C PHE A 307 -14.34 2.01 -46.18
N ALA A 308 -13.99 3.29 -46.20
CA ALA A 308 -14.79 4.38 -46.73
C ALA A 308 -14.00 5.22 -47.76
N ASP A 309 -14.65 6.21 -48.37
CA ASP A 309 -13.97 7.17 -49.22
C ASP A 309 -13.25 8.24 -48.36
N PRO A 310 -12.11 8.79 -48.80
CA PRO A 310 -11.35 9.78 -48.02
C PRO A 310 -12.16 11.03 -47.62
N GLU A 311 -13.19 11.38 -48.39
CA GLU A 311 -14.09 12.51 -48.14
C GLU A 311 -14.95 12.32 -46.87
N GLU A 312 -15.28 11.06 -46.52
CA GLU A 312 -16.10 10.70 -45.35
C GLU A 312 -15.33 10.80 -44.02
N LYS A 313 -14.02 11.09 -44.04
CA LYS A 313 -13.16 11.08 -42.85
C LYS A 313 -13.68 11.96 -41.72
N ALA A 314 -14.09 13.19 -42.04
CA ALA A 314 -14.54 14.15 -41.03
C ALA A 314 -15.84 13.70 -40.36
N GLU A 315 -16.77 13.16 -41.16
CA GLU A 315 -18.06 12.66 -40.70
C GLU A 315 -17.88 11.40 -39.82
N LEU A 316 -17.15 10.40 -40.29
CA LEU A 316 -16.87 9.17 -39.53
C LEU A 316 -16.10 9.45 -38.23
N THR A 317 -15.19 10.43 -38.24
CA THR A 317 -14.48 10.84 -37.01
C THR A 317 -15.46 11.41 -35.99
N LYS A 318 -16.41 12.25 -36.42
CA LYS A 318 -17.42 12.83 -35.54
C LYS A 318 -18.40 11.79 -35.01
N ILE A 319 -18.79 10.83 -35.85
CA ILE A 319 -19.72 9.75 -35.49
C ILE A 319 -19.07 8.79 -34.49
N ILE A 320 -17.81 8.41 -34.71
CA ILE A 320 -17.23 7.25 -34.00
C ILE A 320 -16.44 7.67 -32.75
N LYS A 321 -15.64 8.74 -32.85
CA LYS A 321 -14.66 9.05 -31.81
C LYS A 321 -15.34 9.42 -30.49
N ASN A 322 -14.98 8.71 -29.41
CA ASN A 322 -15.46 8.90 -28.04
C ASN A 322 -16.99 8.74 -27.83
N ASN A 323 -17.72 8.19 -28.80
CA ASN A 323 -19.16 7.98 -28.68
C ASN A 323 -19.51 6.56 -28.21
N TYR A 324 -20.72 6.42 -27.66
CA TYR A 324 -21.35 5.13 -27.39
C TYR A 324 -22.21 4.78 -28.60
N LEU A 325 -21.97 3.62 -29.21
CA LEU A 325 -22.51 3.28 -30.52
C LEU A 325 -23.15 1.91 -30.50
N LYS A 326 -24.17 1.74 -31.33
CA LYS A 326 -24.70 0.43 -31.71
C LYS A 326 -24.16 0.09 -33.09
N VAL A 327 -23.53 -1.06 -33.22
CA VAL A 327 -22.73 -1.45 -34.37
C VAL A 327 -23.23 -2.80 -34.88
N THR A 328 -23.55 -2.85 -36.17
CA THR A 328 -23.71 -4.12 -36.90
C THR A 328 -22.45 -4.43 -37.67
N ALA A 329 -21.89 -5.61 -37.49
CA ALA A 329 -20.65 -6.00 -38.13
C ALA A 329 -20.64 -7.48 -38.52
N ASP A 330 -19.89 -7.78 -39.58
CA ASP A 330 -19.49 -9.14 -39.90
C ASP A 330 -18.26 -9.48 -39.05
N VAL A 331 -18.37 -10.51 -38.22
CA VAL A 331 -17.35 -10.93 -37.27
C VAL A 331 -16.65 -12.17 -37.83
N TYR A 332 -15.32 -12.18 -37.76
CA TYR A 332 -14.51 -13.31 -38.19
C TYR A 332 -13.20 -13.33 -37.43
N TYR A 333 -12.60 -14.52 -37.33
CA TYR A 333 -11.27 -14.69 -36.76
C TYR A 333 -10.22 -14.35 -37.83
N ASP A 334 -9.37 -13.36 -37.57
CA ASP A 334 -8.26 -13.00 -38.46
C ASP A 334 -7.01 -13.82 -38.12
N ASP A 335 -6.81 -14.92 -38.83
CA ASP A 335 -5.70 -15.86 -38.66
C ASP A 335 -4.34 -15.28 -39.05
N ARG A 336 -4.30 -14.24 -39.90
CA ARG A 336 -3.07 -13.73 -40.53
C ARG A 336 -2.41 -12.62 -39.73
N TYR A 337 -3.18 -11.67 -39.24
CA TYR A 337 -2.62 -10.45 -38.64
C TYR A 337 -3.00 -10.30 -37.17
N ALA A 338 -4.29 -10.18 -36.87
CA ALA A 338 -4.74 -9.93 -35.50
C ALA A 338 -4.61 -11.18 -34.60
N LYS A 339 -4.74 -12.39 -35.16
CA LYS A 339 -4.89 -13.65 -34.43
C LYS A 339 -6.02 -13.58 -33.38
N ASP A 340 -7.09 -12.88 -33.74
CA ASP A 340 -8.21 -12.57 -32.85
C ASP A 340 -9.49 -12.32 -33.67
N PHE A 341 -10.65 -12.29 -33.01
CA PHE A 341 -11.91 -11.88 -33.62
C PHE A 341 -11.89 -10.39 -33.96
N VAL A 342 -12.22 -10.08 -35.21
CA VAL A 342 -12.31 -8.72 -35.72
C VAL A 342 -13.66 -8.49 -36.37
N ALA A 343 -14.15 -7.26 -36.25
CA ALA A 343 -15.45 -6.84 -36.75
C ALA A 343 -15.27 -5.94 -37.99
N ARG A 344 -15.85 -6.34 -39.12
CA ARG A 344 -16.01 -5.47 -40.30
C ARG A 344 -17.38 -4.81 -40.23
N VAL A 345 -17.40 -3.51 -39.99
CA VAL A 345 -18.63 -2.77 -39.70
C VAL A 345 -19.43 -2.54 -40.97
N THR A 346 -20.73 -2.83 -40.91
CA THR A 346 -21.69 -2.65 -42.00
C THR A 346 -22.71 -1.55 -41.73
N CYS A 347 -23.01 -1.29 -40.46
CA CYS A 347 -23.94 -0.25 -40.02
C CYS A 347 -23.52 0.31 -38.65
N ILE A 348 -23.63 1.63 -38.49
CA ILE A 348 -23.52 2.33 -37.20
C ILE A 348 -24.84 3.04 -36.93
N GLU A 349 -25.39 2.81 -35.75
CA GLU A 349 -26.59 3.45 -35.23
C GLU A 349 -26.24 4.25 -33.97
N SER A 350 -27.01 5.32 -33.75
CA SER A 350 -26.96 6.07 -32.50
C SER A 350 -27.45 5.17 -31.36
N ALA A 351 -26.72 5.16 -30.26
CA ALA A 351 -27.08 4.44 -29.05
C ALA A 351 -27.03 5.37 -27.85
N ILE A 352 -27.96 5.16 -26.92
CA ILE A 352 -27.97 5.89 -25.66
C ILE A 352 -27.02 5.14 -24.73
N LYS A 353 -25.96 5.81 -24.28
CA LYS A 353 -25.06 5.25 -23.28
C LYS A 353 -25.87 4.88 -22.03
N PRO A 354 -25.75 3.64 -21.51
CA PRO A 354 -26.39 3.26 -20.26
C PRO A 354 -26.09 4.29 -19.18
N GLN A 355 -27.11 4.66 -18.42
CA GLN A 355 -26.93 5.61 -17.32
C GLN A 355 -25.91 5.02 -16.35
N GLY A 356 -24.79 5.71 -16.18
CA GLY A 356 -23.83 5.34 -15.15
C GLY A 356 -24.47 5.48 -13.76
N ARG A 357 -23.87 4.85 -12.75
CA ARG A 357 -24.29 5.00 -11.35
C ARG A 357 -24.55 6.47 -11.01
N SER A 358 -25.60 6.73 -10.24
CA SER A 358 -25.94 8.02 -9.64
C SER A 358 -26.18 7.86 -8.14
N ASP A 359 -26.10 8.98 -7.42
CA ASP A 359 -26.38 9.06 -5.98
C ASP A 359 -27.72 9.78 -5.81
N GLU A 360 -28.76 9.00 -5.48
CA GLU A 360 -30.14 9.49 -5.30
C GLU A 360 -30.47 9.83 -3.84
N SER A 361 -29.50 9.80 -2.92
CA SER A 361 -29.71 10.11 -1.50
C SER A 361 -30.04 11.59 -1.32
N GLU A 362 -30.96 11.91 -0.42
CA GLU A 362 -31.24 13.29 0.00
C GLU A 362 -30.03 13.87 0.75
N GLU A 363 -29.47 13.08 1.67
CA GLU A 363 -28.23 13.40 2.39
C GLU A 363 -27.02 12.89 1.60
N LYS A 364 -26.18 13.82 1.13
CA LYS A 364 -25.04 13.50 0.28
C LYS A 364 -23.84 13.03 1.09
N ARG A 365 -23.26 11.90 0.66
CA ARG A 365 -22.04 11.33 1.21
C ARG A 365 -20.84 12.26 0.99
N VAL A 366 -19.86 12.18 1.88
CA VAL A 366 -18.48 12.66 1.65
C VAL A 366 -17.57 11.44 1.68
N GLU A 367 -16.79 11.24 0.62
CA GLU A 367 -15.74 10.22 0.61
C GLU A 367 -14.52 10.74 1.37
N LEU A 368 -14.06 9.97 2.36
CA LEU A 368 -12.95 10.33 3.25
C LEU A 368 -11.73 9.43 3.07
N HIS A 369 -11.84 8.35 2.28
CA HIS A 369 -10.73 7.43 2.04
C HIS A 369 -10.83 6.85 0.63
N ILE A 370 -9.96 7.31 -0.27
CA ILE A 370 -9.86 6.77 -1.63
C ILE A 370 -8.44 6.95 -2.19
N HIS A 371 -7.99 5.93 -2.92
CA HIS A 371 -6.71 5.94 -3.61
C HIS A 371 -6.89 6.27 -5.09
N SER A 372 -5.99 7.11 -5.59
CA SER A 372 -5.78 7.35 -7.01
C SER A 372 -4.70 6.40 -7.54
N LYS A 373 -4.53 6.38 -8.86
CA LYS A 373 -3.43 5.65 -9.51
C LYS A 373 -2.01 6.09 -9.12
N LEU A 374 -1.89 7.15 -8.33
CA LEU A 374 -0.62 7.61 -7.80
C LEU A 374 -0.23 6.85 -6.52
N SER A 375 -1.17 6.11 -5.91
CA SER A 375 -0.83 5.00 -5.00
C SER A 375 -0.19 3.87 -5.80
N ALA A 376 1.13 3.75 -5.68
CA ALA A 376 1.94 2.89 -6.55
C ALA A 376 1.49 1.42 -6.50
N LYS A 377 1.16 0.86 -7.68
CA LYS A 377 0.70 -0.53 -7.88
C LYS A 377 -0.58 -0.91 -7.11
N ASP A 378 -1.36 0.05 -6.67
CA ASP A 378 -2.62 -0.19 -5.95
C ASP A 378 -3.82 0.49 -6.65
N GLY A 379 -3.84 1.82 -6.67
CA GLY A 379 -4.94 2.55 -7.30
C GLY A 379 -4.93 2.46 -8.84
N THR A 380 -6.12 2.52 -9.44
CA THR A 380 -6.29 2.47 -10.91
C THR A 380 -6.98 3.70 -11.50
N ILE A 381 -7.53 4.58 -10.65
CA ILE A 381 -8.39 5.69 -11.05
C ILE A 381 -7.54 6.96 -11.22
N ASN A 382 -7.78 7.74 -12.28
CA ASN A 382 -7.14 9.06 -12.40
C ASN A 382 -7.65 10.00 -11.30
N PRO A 383 -6.77 10.80 -10.66
CA PRO A 383 -7.18 11.72 -9.59
C PRO A 383 -8.34 12.65 -9.99
N GLU A 384 -8.28 13.20 -11.20
CA GLU A 384 -9.32 14.04 -11.79
C GLU A 384 -10.71 13.39 -11.83
N ASP A 385 -10.77 12.09 -12.13
CA ASP A 385 -12.03 11.39 -12.35
C ASP A 385 -12.75 11.09 -11.02
N ILE A 386 -11.99 11.00 -9.92
CA ILE A 386 -12.52 10.93 -8.55
C ILE A 386 -13.32 12.21 -8.25
N VAL A 387 -12.71 13.38 -8.47
CA VAL A 387 -13.34 14.68 -8.20
C VAL A 387 -14.56 14.91 -9.10
N LYS A 388 -14.46 14.60 -10.40
CA LYS A 388 -15.61 14.68 -11.33
C LYS A 388 -16.77 13.82 -10.89
N THR A 389 -16.49 12.59 -10.44
CA THR A 389 -17.54 11.65 -10.02
C THR A 389 -18.23 12.11 -8.75
N ALA A 390 -17.47 12.57 -7.75
CA ALA A 390 -18.01 13.13 -6.52
C ALA A 390 -18.90 14.36 -6.80
N SER A 391 -18.44 15.29 -7.65
CA SER A 391 -19.24 16.44 -8.08
C SER A 391 -20.51 16.03 -8.82
N LYS A 392 -20.43 15.05 -9.73
CA LYS A 392 -21.59 14.49 -10.43
C LYS A 392 -22.62 13.86 -9.49
N PHE A 393 -22.17 13.27 -8.37
CA PHE A 393 -23.05 12.70 -7.34
C PHE A 393 -23.62 13.76 -6.39
N GLY A 394 -23.20 15.02 -6.53
CA GLY A 394 -23.60 16.11 -5.65
C GLY A 394 -22.93 16.07 -4.28
N HIS A 395 -21.80 15.37 -4.14
CA HIS A 395 -21.06 15.31 -2.88
C HIS A 395 -20.50 16.71 -2.54
N PRO A 396 -20.66 17.21 -1.30
CA PRO A 396 -20.19 18.54 -0.93
C PRO A 396 -18.66 18.61 -0.82
N ALA A 397 -18.01 17.47 -0.56
CA ALA A 397 -16.56 17.33 -0.47
C ALA A 397 -16.08 15.95 -0.89
N VAL A 398 -14.79 15.84 -1.21
CA VAL A 398 -14.10 14.57 -1.46
C VAL A 398 -12.66 14.64 -0.95
N ALA A 399 -12.23 13.62 -0.20
CA ALA A 399 -10.84 13.40 0.15
C ALA A 399 -10.12 12.56 -0.89
N ILE A 400 -8.82 12.77 -1.04
CA ILE A 400 -7.90 11.82 -1.69
C ILE A 400 -6.79 11.52 -0.69
N THR A 401 -6.53 10.24 -0.45
CA THR A 401 -5.63 9.74 0.60
C THR A 401 -4.72 8.68 0.01
N ASP A 402 -3.83 9.09 -0.90
CA ASP A 402 -2.88 8.15 -1.52
C ASP A 402 -1.87 7.60 -0.50
N HIS A 403 -1.37 6.40 -0.76
CA HIS A 403 -0.41 5.67 0.07
C HIS A 403 0.94 6.41 0.18
N GLY A 404 1.20 7.04 1.32
CA GLY A 404 2.47 7.69 1.64
C GLY A 404 2.87 8.86 0.71
N VAL A 405 1.97 9.29 -0.19
CA VAL A 405 2.26 10.32 -1.20
C VAL A 405 1.10 11.29 -1.38
N VAL A 406 1.41 12.49 -1.86
CA VAL A 406 0.43 13.57 -2.14
C VAL A 406 0.48 14.03 -3.61
N GLN A 407 0.96 13.18 -4.50
CA GLN A 407 1.22 13.51 -5.91
C GLN A 407 -0.07 13.87 -6.67
N ALA A 408 -1.24 13.46 -6.18
CA ALA A 408 -2.54 13.77 -6.77
C ALA A 408 -2.96 15.24 -6.63
N PHE A 409 -2.36 15.96 -5.68
CA PHE A 409 -2.83 17.28 -5.26
C PHE A 409 -2.95 18.32 -6.40
N PRO A 410 -1.99 18.43 -7.34
CA PRO A 410 -2.13 19.36 -8.45
C PRO A 410 -3.31 19.03 -9.39
N ASP A 411 -3.48 17.75 -9.74
CA ASP A 411 -4.52 17.28 -10.66
C ASP A 411 -5.93 17.50 -10.07
N ILE A 412 -6.10 17.27 -8.76
CA ILE A 412 -7.39 17.40 -8.07
C ILE A 412 -7.75 18.87 -7.83
N ALA A 413 -6.76 19.72 -7.54
CA ALA A 413 -6.95 21.17 -7.40
C ALA A 413 -7.41 21.79 -8.72
N ALA A 414 -6.70 21.50 -9.82
CA ALA A 414 -7.07 21.97 -11.15
C ALA A 414 -8.46 21.50 -11.58
N MET A 415 -8.85 20.28 -11.22
CA MET A 415 -10.20 19.76 -11.48
C MET A 415 -11.27 20.50 -10.68
N ALA A 416 -11.03 20.73 -9.39
CA ALA A 416 -11.95 21.45 -8.52
C ALA A 416 -12.17 22.89 -9.01
N ASP A 417 -11.09 23.60 -9.38
CA ASP A 417 -11.16 24.95 -9.95
C ASP A 417 -11.98 24.99 -11.25
N ARG A 418 -11.78 23.99 -12.13
CA ARG A 418 -12.55 23.88 -13.36
C ARG A 418 -14.04 23.67 -13.07
N LEU A 419 -14.38 22.73 -12.18
CA LEU A 419 -15.77 22.46 -11.82
C LEU A 419 -16.43 23.67 -11.15
N ALA A 420 -15.70 24.42 -10.32
CA ALA A 420 -16.17 25.68 -9.75
C ALA A 420 -16.48 26.72 -10.84
N SER A 421 -15.64 26.83 -11.87
CA SER A 421 -15.89 27.73 -13.02
C SER A 421 -17.11 27.32 -13.86
N GLU A 422 -17.48 26.03 -13.83
CA GLU A 422 -18.67 25.47 -14.48
C GLU A 422 -19.93 25.55 -13.60
N GLY A 423 -19.83 26.13 -12.39
CA GLY A 423 -20.95 26.29 -11.45
C GLY A 423 -21.21 25.08 -10.54
N ASN A 424 -20.30 24.10 -10.50
CA ASN A 424 -20.40 22.90 -9.68
C ASN A 424 -19.23 22.80 -8.67
N PRO A 425 -19.06 23.76 -7.75
CA PRO A 425 -17.94 23.76 -6.82
C PRO A 425 -17.99 22.53 -5.89
N ILE A 426 -16.82 21.95 -5.64
CA ILE A 426 -16.65 20.83 -4.70
C ILE A 426 -15.43 21.10 -3.80
N LYS A 427 -15.56 20.83 -2.50
CA LYS A 427 -14.45 20.98 -1.56
C LYS A 427 -13.51 19.79 -1.64
N ILE A 428 -12.22 20.05 -1.83
CA ILE A 428 -11.18 19.02 -1.75
C ILE A 428 -10.67 18.91 -0.31
N ILE A 429 -10.52 17.69 0.18
CA ILE A 429 -9.84 17.36 1.45
C ILE A 429 -8.50 16.73 1.07
N TYR A 430 -7.42 17.44 1.39
CA TYR A 430 -6.06 17.07 1.00
C TYR A 430 -5.48 16.10 2.02
N GLY A 431 -5.72 14.81 1.81
CA GLY A 431 -5.30 13.78 2.73
C GLY A 431 -4.08 12.98 2.28
N VAL A 432 -3.58 12.16 3.19
CA VAL A 432 -2.57 11.13 2.93
C VAL A 432 -2.84 9.94 3.84
N GLU A 433 -2.68 8.74 3.31
CA GLU A 433 -2.59 7.56 4.16
C GLU A 433 -1.13 7.36 4.55
N GLY A 434 -0.81 7.72 5.79
CA GLY A 434 0.51 7.58 6.38
C GLY A 434 0.74 6.20 6.98
N TYR A 435 2.01 5.83 7.06
CA TYR A 435 2.46 4.62 7.73
C TYR A 435 2.99 4.98 9.12
N LEU A 436 2.27 4.57 10.15
CA LEU A 436 2.65 4.76 11.53
C LEU A 436 3.32 3.48 12.07
N LEU A 437 4.57 3.63 12.47
CA LEU A 437 5.32 2.58 13.14
C LEU A 437 5.39 2.89 14.63
N ASP A 438 5.13 1.88 15.45
CA ASP A 438 5.41 1.93 16.87
C ASP A 438 6.93 1.91 17.07
N ASP A 439 7.50 3.00 17.55
CA ASP A 439 8.92 3.12 17.88
C ASP A 439 9.29 2.39 19.18
N GLY A 440 8.29 1.97 19.96
CA GLY A 440 8.42 1.28 21.25
C GLY A 440 8.64 2.24 22.41
N PHE A 441 8.20 3.49 22.27
CA PHE A 441 8.50 4.60 23.17
C PHE A 441 7.23 5.24 23.74
N ASP A 442 7.09 5.19 25.07
CA ASP A 442 6.04 5.92 25.79
C ASP A 442 6.51 7.36 26.08
N CYS A 443 6.18 8.26 25.15
CA CYS A 443 6.45 9.68 25.31
C CYS A 443 5.78 10.26 26.58
N PHE A 444 6.48 11.16 27.25
CA PHE A 444 5.95 11.89 28.41
C PHE A 444 6.17 13.40 28.34
N ALA A 445 6.87 13.90 27.32
CA ALA A 445 6.99 15.32 27.05
C ALA A 445 6.61 15.61 25.59
N TYR A 446 5.66 16.51 25.36
CA TYR A 446 5.06 16.76 24.05
C TYR A 446 5.24 18.23 23.66
N GLN A 447 5.60 18.50 22.40
CA GLN A 447 5.79 19.86 21.85
C GLN A 447 6.81 20.72 22.61
N ILE A 448 7.91 20.09 23.03
CA ILE A 448 8.97 20.69 23.86
C ILE A 448 10.26 20.98 23.08
N GLU A 449 10.29 20.73 21.77
CA GLU A 449 11.51 20.72 20.95
C GLU A 449 12.24 22.06 20.93
N ASN A 450 11.51 23.17 21.10
CA ASN A 450 12.04 24.53 21.08
C ASN A 450 11.87 25.26 22.42
N VAL A 451 11.68 24.52 23.52
CA VAL A 451 11.41 25.10 24.83
C VAL A 451 12.68 25.05 25.70
N PRO A 452 13.25 26.21 26.09
CA PRO A 452 14.40 26.27 26.99
C PRO A 452 14.07 25.68 28.38
N LEU A 453 15.10 25.18 29.07
CA LEU A 453 14.94 24.66 30.43
C LEU A 453 14.52 25.75 31.45
N ASN A 454 15.03 26.96 31.27
CA ASN A 454 14.78 28.13 32.13
C ASN A 454 13.54 28.95 31.69
N THR A 455 12.50 28.25 31.24
CA THR A 455 11.23 28.86 30.86
C THR A 455 10.27 28.96 32.04
N ASP A 456 9.37 29.93 31.98
CA ASP A 456 8.16 29.96 32.81
C ASP A 456 7.33 28.70 32.52
N PHE A 457 6.60 28.22 33.52
CA PHE A 457 5.79 27.02 33.38
C PHE A 457 4.54 27.08 34.26
N ILE A 458 3.61 26.17 33.98
CA ILE A 458 2.34 26.06 34.67
C ILE A 458 2.15 24.65 35.16
N VAL A 459 1.79 24.50 36.44
CA VAL A 459 1.26 23.24 36.97
C VAL A 459 -0.25 23.36 37.08
N PHE A 460 -0.96 22.34 36.64
CA PHE A 460 -2.42 22.37 36.62
C PHE A 460 -3.06 21.03 37.02
N GLN A 461 -4.31 21.11 37.43
CA GLN A 461 -5.16 19.97 37.74
C GLN A 461 -6.61 20.27 37.38
N LEU A 462 -7.28 19.27 36.80
CA LEU A 462 -8.71 19.26 36.52
C LEU A 462 -9.41 18.26 37.43
N ASP A 463 -10.42 18.74 38.16
CA ASP A 463 -11.40 17.85 38.78
C ASP A 463 -12.50 17.54 37.76
N ARG A 464 -12.88 16.27 37.68
CA ARG A 464 -13.74 15.75 36.60
C ARG A 464 -14.86 14.89 37.18
N LEU A 465 -15.95 14.74 36.41
CA LEU A 465 -17.06 13.84 36.75
C LEU A 465 -16.82 12.38 36.33
N GLY A 466 -15.78 12.12 35.53
CA GLY A 466 -15.39 10.81 35.02
C GLY A 466 -14.15 10.91 34.12
N ASP A 467 -13.87 9.84 33.38
CA ASP A 467 -12.65 9.67 32.58
C ASP A 467 -12.86 9.71 31.07
N ASP A 468 -14.08 9.97 30.58
CA ASP A 468 -14.38 10.13 29.15
C ASP A 468 -14.47 11.63 28.78
N PRO A 469 -13.46 12.24 28.12
CA PRO A 469 -13.47 13.66 27.77
C PRO A 469 -14.62 14.09 26.86
N GLN A 470 -15.19 13.15 26.09
CA GLN A 470 -16.30 13.44 25.19
C GLN A 470 -17.61 13.59 25.98
N LYS A 471 -17.84 12.69 26.95
CA LYS A 471 -19.11 12.57 27.68
C LYS A 471 -19.10 13.31 29.02
N ASP A 472 -18.03 13.18 29.78
CA ASP A 472 -17.91 13.72 31.13
C ASP A 472 -17.57 15.21 31.11
N LYS A 473 -17.72 15.86 32.27
CA LYS A 473 -17.51 17.31 32.43
C LYS A 473 -16.40 17.62 33.42
N ILE A 474 -15.77 18.76 33.20
CA ILE A 474 -14.85 19.41 34.15
C ILE A 474 -15.69 20.01 35.28
N LYS A 475 -15.27 19.81 36.54
CA LYS A 475 -15.85 20.39 37.77
C LYS A 475 -15.04 21.60 38.25
N ALA A 476 -13.72 21.49 38.23
CA ALA A 476 -12.82 22.55 38.64
C ALA A 476 -11.58 22.59 37.75
N ILE A 477 -11.06 23.79 37.51
CA ILE A 477 -9.75 24.04 36.88
C ILE A 477 -8.90 24.76 37.91
N SER A 478 -7.76 24.18 38.26
CA SER A 478 -6.81 24.74 39.20
C SER A 478 -5.43 24.79 38.57
N ALA A 479 -4.73 25.93 38.66
CA ALA A 479 -3.38 26.05 38.15
C ALA A 479 -2.54 27.09 38.91
N LEU A 480 -1.22 26.89 38.91
CA LEU A 480 -0.23 27.84 39.42
C LEU A 480 0.79 28.14 38.32
N LYS A 481 1.16 29.41 38.19
CA LYS A 481 2.14 29.91 37.21
C LYS A 481 3.44 30.27 37.93
N PHE A 482 4.54 29.75 37.42
CA PHE A 482 5.89 29.96 37.94
C PHE A 482 6.73 30.68 36.90
N LYS A 483 7.45 31.71 37.35
CA LYS A 483 8.33 32.52 36.52
C LYS A 483 9.78 32.27 36.86
N TYR A 484 10.64 32.16 35.85
CA TYR A 484 12.08 32.07 36.05
C TYR A 484 12.67 33.45 36.37
N ILE A 485 13.53 33.56 37.39
CA ILE A 485 14.01 34.83 37.96
C ILE A 485 15.54 35.04 37.96
N ASN A 486 16.32 34.14 37.35
CA ASN A 486 17.78 34.27 37.42
C ASN A 486 18.35 35.24 36.36
N ASP A 487 18.71 36.44 36.80
CA ASP A 487 19.43 37.48 36.07
C ASP A 487 20.93 37.43 36.40
N ASN A 488 21.75 36.92 35.48
CA ASN A 488 23.17 37.32 35.39
C ASN A 488 23.29 38.71 34.73
N GLN A 489 22.56 39.70 35.26
CA GLN A 489 22.80 41.13 35.02
C GLN A 489 23.08 41.84 36.34
N THR A 490 24.10 41.37 37.05
CA THR A 490 24.93 42.28 37.85
C THR A 490 26.06 42.79 36.96
N GLU A 491 25.81 43.88 36.23
CA GLU A 491 26.88 44.81 35.87
C GLU A 491 27.41 45.41 37.19
N CYS A 492 28.23 44.65 37.91
CA CYS A 492 29.22 45.25 38.77
C CYS A 492 30.28 45.86 37.85
N GLU A 493 30.21 47.18 37.69
CA GLU A 493 31.34 47.99 37.25
C GLU A 493 32.56 47.63 38.14
N ASN A 494 33.38 46.70 37.66
CA ASN A 494 34.72 46.48 38.19
C ASN A 494 35.58 47.68 37.75
N LYS A 495 35.61 48.71 38.60
CA LYS A 495 36.85 49.45 38.79
C LYS A 495 37.79 48.56 39.58
N SER A 496 38.86 48.19 38.90
CA SER A 496 40.08 47.63 39.45
C SER A 496 40.49 48.32 40.75
N ASP A 497 40.96 47.54 41.73
CA ASP A 497 42.36 47.63 42.15
C ASP A 497 42.71 46.51 43.16
N ASP A 498 43.91 45.98 42.92
CA ASP A 498 44.89 45.48 43.89
C ASP A 498 44.66 44.19 44.70
N ASN A 499 45.42 43.18 44.25
CA ASN A 499 46.52 42.55 45.00
C ASN A 499 46.23 41.72 46.28
N GLN A 500 46.78 40.50 46.22
CA GLN A 500 47.50 39.74 47.26
C GLN A 500 46.84 38.49 47.92
N ILE A 501 47.51 37.37 47.63
CA ILE A 501 48.04 36.34 48.55
C ILE A 501 47.09 35.20 48.99
N ASN A 502 47.46 34.01 48.53
CA ASN A 502 47.13 32.69 49.07
C ASN A 502 48.01 32.42 50.32
N PRO A 503 47.54 31.72 51.38
CA PRO A 503 47.87 30.29 51.46
C PRO A 503 46.90 29.39 52.27
N ASN A 504 46.80 28.14 51.83
CA ASN A 504 46.69 26.86 52.59
C ASN A 504 45.92 26.81 53.92
N THR A 505 44.94 25.90 54.00
CA THR A 505 44.92 24.83 55.02
C THR A 505 44.04 23.66 54.58
N ASP A 506 44.62 22.47 54.55
CA ASP A 506 43.96 21.16 54.40
C ASP A 506 43.16 20.75 55.65
N LEU A 507 42.11 19.94 55.46
CA LEU A 507 41.62 18.80 56.28
C LEU A 507 40.16 18.45 55.88
N PRO A 508 39.66 17.21 56.07
CA PRO A 508 40.05 15.93 55.50
C PRO A 508 38.90 15.26 54.70
N GLU A 509 39.26 14.30 53.85
CA GLU A 509 38.34 13.35 53.21
C GLU A 509 37.50 12.58 54.24
N ASN A 510 36.18 12.45 54.03
CA ASN A 510 35.49 11.15 53.84
C ASN A 510 33.95 11.29 53.85
N THR A 511 33.33 11.50 52.69
CA THR A 511 32.06 10.85 52.31
C THR A 511 31.94 10.83 50.78
N GLN A 512 32.33 9.70 50.19
CA GLN A 512 32.09 9.41 48.78
C GLN A 512 30.59 9.19 48.55
N ALA A 513 29.94 10.11 47.82
CA ALA A 513 28.92 9.87 46.79
C ALA A 513 28.22 11.18 46.38
N SER A 514 28.96 12.23 46.04
CA SER A 514 28.39 13.36 45.30
C SER A 514 28.56 13.09 43.80
N LYS A 515 27.57 12.41 43.21
CA LYS A 515 27.28 12.50 41.77
C LYS A 515 27.25 14.00 41.43
N LYS A 516 28.00 14.43 40.41
CA LYS A 516 27.97 15.79 39.87
C LYS A 516 26.51 16.20 39.59
N VAL A 517 25.92 16.96 40.50
CA VAL A 517 24.65 17.66 40.30
C VAL A 517 24.93 18.74 39.25
N SER A 518 24.13 18.78 38.19
CA SER A 518 24.20 19.82 37.17
C SER A 518 24.02 21.20 37.84
N GLU A 519 25.00 22.08 37.68
CA GLU A 519 25.07 23.40 38.34
C GLU A 519 24.00 24.43 37.87
N ASN A 520 22.95 24.06 37.13
CA ASN A 520 22.23 25.05 36.30
C ASN A 520 20.72 25.25 36.53
N LEU A 521 20.08 24.62 37.53
CA LEU A 521 18.68 24.94 37.88
C LEU A 521 18.45 24.72 39.38
N ASN A 522 17.93 25.71 40.10
CA ASN A 522 17.64 25.66 41.53
C ASN A 522 16.18 26.05 41.82
N PHE A 523 15.63 25.60 42.95
CA PHE A 523 14.27 25.96 43.38
C PHE A 523 14.09 27.47 43.55
N ASN A 524 15.15 28.13 44.01
CA ASN A 524 15.19 29.58 44.17
C ASN A 524 15.24 30.34 42.83
N ASP A 525 15.40 29.66 41.70
CA ASP A 525 15.38 30.30 40.38
C ASP A 525 13.96 30.53 39.86
N TYR A 526 12.95 30.06 40.60
CA TYR A 526 11.54 30.22 40.25
C TYR A 526 10.74 30.89 41.36
N GLU A 527 9.88 31.81 40.97
CA GLU A 527 8.89 32.42 41.86
C GLU A 527 7.46 32.11 41.38
N MET A 528 6.54 31.95 42.33
CA MET A 528 5.12 31.83 41.98
C MET A 528 4.55 33.23 41.71
N VAL A 529 4.06 33.47 40.50
CA VAL A 529 3.58 34.79 40.05
C VAL A 529 2.07 34.87 39.85
N GLY A 530 1.35 33.73 39.84
CA GLY A 530 -0.09 33.74 39.62
C GLY A 530 -0.75 32.39 39.87
N PHE A 531 -2.07 32.44 40.03
CA PHE A 531 -2.93 31.26 40.16
C PHE A 531 -4.20 31.43 39.32
N PHE A 532 -4.80 30.30 38.94
CA PHE A 532 -6.11 30.21 38.33
C PHE A 532 -6.95 29.19 39.10
N TYR A 533 -8.15 29.57 39.52
CA TYR A 533 -9.10 28.66 40.17
C TYR A 533 -10.52 29.01 39.75
N GLU A 534 -11.20 28.05 39.12
CA GLU A 534 -12.62 28.15 38.78
C GLU A 534 -13.31 26.81 39.04
N GLU A 535 -14.46 26.84 39.70
CA GLU A 535 -15.24 25.66 40.07
C GLU A 535 -16.71 25.86 39.71
N THR A 536 -17.32 24.87 39.05
CA THR A 536 -18.74 24.88 38.75
C THR A 536 -19.55 24.44 39.95
N LYS A 537 -20.46 25.29 40.42
CA LYS A 537 -21.38 24.98 41.53
C LYS A 537 -22.53 24.02 41.13
N THR A 538 -22.66 23.70 39.85
CA THR A 538 -23.72 22.87 39.25
C THR A 538 -23.10 21.80 38.34
N TYR A 539 -23.89 20.80 37.91
CA TYR A 539 -23.48 19.82 36.89
C TYR A 539 -23.43 20.42 35.47
N GLU A 540 -23.27 21.73 35.34
CA GLU A 540 -23.21 22.44 34.06
C GLU A 540 -21.80 22.36 33.48
N THR A 541 -21.70 22.53 32.16
CA THR A 541 -20.41 22.53 31.47
C THR A 541 -19.74 23.89 31.71
N PHE A 542 -18.43 23.92 31.89
CA PHE A 542 -17.66 25.17 31.95
C PHE A 542 -18.01 26.08 30.77
N SER A 543 -18.13 27.38 31.05
CA SER A 543 -18.38 28.36 30.00
C SER A 543 -17.16 28.46 29.07
N ILE A 544 -17.40 28.75 27.80
CA ILE A 544 -16.30 28.97 26.85
C ILE A 544 -15.39 30.13 27.28
N ASP A 545 -15.95 31.12 27.98
CA ASP A 545 -15.22 32.26 28.52
C ASP A 545 -14.24 31.82 29.61
N THR A 546 -14.61 30.86 30.46
CA THR A 546 -13.69 30.30 31.46
C THR A 546 -12.56 29.51 30.81
N ILE A 547 -12.85 28.71 29.78
CA ILE A 547 -11.83 27.99 29.01
C ILE A 547 -10.89 28.98 28.31
N LYS A 548 -11.43 30.11 27.81
CA LYS A 548 -10.66 31.18 27.19
C LYS A 548 -9.75 31.89 28.19
N ALA A 549 -10.29 32.26 29.35
CA ALA A 549 -9.51 32.86 30.43
C ALA A 549 -8.38 31.93 30.88
N PHE A 550 -8.64 30.61 30.96
CA PHE A 550 -7.60 29.64 31.27
C PHE A 550 -6.54 29.54 30.17
N ALA A 551 -6.94 29.57 28.89
CA ALA A 551 -6.00 29.57 27.76
C ALA A 551 -5.11 30.82 27.78
N GLU A 552 -5.69 31.98 28.04
CA GLU A 552 -4.98 33.27 28.18
C GLU A 552 -4.04 33.26 29.39
N PHE A 553 -4.44 32.62 30.51
CA PHE A 553 -3.55 32.40 31.64
C PHE A 553 -2.36 31.50 31.28
N CYS A 554 -2.61 30.49 30.44
CA CYS A 554 -1.59 29.54 30.02
C CYS A 554 -0.53 30.14 29.11
N ASP A 555 -0.95 30.98 28.15
CA ASP A 555 -0.06 31.75 27.26
C ASP A 555 1.01 30.88 26.55
N GLU A 556 0.61 29.69 26.07
CA GLU A 556 1.47 28.69 25.41
C GLU A 556 2.67 28.20 26.25
N LEU A 557 2.69 28.49 27.56
CA LEU A 557 3.72 27.99 28.46
C LEU A 557 3.62 26.47 28.64
N PRO A 558 4.75 25.79 28.94
CA PRO A 558 4.74 24.40 29.31
C PRO A 558 3.79 24.11 30.46
N MET A 559 2.87 23.19 30.21
CA MET A 559 1.88 22.71 31.17
C MET A 559 2.30 21.35 31.71
N ILE A 560 2.42 21.27 33.03
CA ILE A 560 2.85 20.08 33.77
C ILE A 560 1.70 19.60 34.65
N ALA A 561 1.38 18.31 34.56
CA ALA A 561 0.40 17.67 35.42
C ALA A 561 0.64 16.16 35.49
N ASP A 562 0.01 15.52 36.48
CA ASP A 562 -0.24 14.08 36.44
C ASP A 562 -1.47 13.80 35.55
N ASP A 563 -1.45 12.75 34.74
CA ASP A 563 -2.45 12.45 33.72
C ASP A 563 -2.69 13.63 32.75
N SER A 564 -1.63 14.39 32.45
CA SER A 564 -1.67 15.63 31.68
C SER A 564 -2.34 15.46 30.31
N LEU A 565 -2.12 14.34 29.62
CA LEU A 565 -2.73 14.09 28.31
C LEU A 565 -4.26 13.91 28.41
N LEU A 566 -4.73 13.20 29.43
CA LEU A 566 -6.16 13.02 29.68
C LEU A 566 -6.81 14.36 30.03
N GLN A 567 -6.18 15.12 30.92
CA GLN A 567 -6.65 16.45 31.31
C GLN A 567 -6.68 17.43 30.12
N LEU A 568 -5.63 17.43 29.29
CA LEU A 568 -5.59 18.24 28.07
C LEU A 568 -6.73 17.88 27.10
N ASN A 569 -7.08 16.60 26.99
CA ASN A 569 -8.22 16.19 26.16
C ASN A 569 -9.55 16.75 26.68
N PHE A 570 -9.77 16.82 28.00
CA PHE A 570 -10.94 17.50 28.55
C PHE A 570 -10.99 18.98 28.15
N LEU A 571 -9.86 19.70 28.21
CA LEU A 571 -9.76 21.10 27.79
C LEU A 571 -10.03 21.26 26.28
N ARG A 572 -9.49 20.37 25.45
CA ARG A 572 -9.73 20.35 24.01
C ARG A 572 -11.22 20.14 23.70
N TYR A 573 -11.87 19.15 24.33
CA TYR A 573 -13.31 18.95 24.15
C TYR A 573 -14.12 20.15 24.63
N ALA A 574 -13.75 20.77 25.75
CA ALA A 574 -14.42 21.97 26.26
C ALA A 574 -14.27 23.17 25.30
N GLY A 575 -13.07 23.40 24.76
CA GLY A 575 -12.79 24.46 23.78
C GLY A 575 -13.47 24.27 22.41
N PHE A 576 -13.92 23.05 22.11
CA PHE A 576 -14.64 22.71 20.87
C PHE A 576 -16.17 22.67 21.05
N LYS A 577 -16.70 22.66 22.29
CA LYS A 577 -18.14 22.70 22.60
C LYS A 577 -18.69 24.13 22.48
N VAL A 578 -18.61 24.70 21.28
CA VAL A 578 -19.11 26.04 20.95
C VAL A 578 -20.23 25.96 19.89
N LYS A 579 -21.06 27.01 19.76
CA LYS A 579 -22.06 27.05 18.67
C LYS A 579 -21.33 27.06 17.33
N GLU A 580 -22.03 26.64 16.26
CA GLU A 580 -21.43 26.31 14.95
C GLU A 580 -20.52 27.41 14.35
N ASN A 581 -20.77 28.68 14.67
CA ASN A 581 -20.02 29.85 14.17
C ASN A 581 -19.11 30.52 15.21
N ASP A 582 -19.10 30.05 16.47
CA ASP A 582 -18.28 30.64 17.53
C ASP A 582 -16.82 30.18 17.39
N PRO A 583 -15.83 31.05 17.71
CA PRO A 583 -14.43 30.69 17.63
C PRO A 583 -14.11 29.58 18.62
N ARG A 584 -13.53 28.49 18.10
CA ARG A 584 -13.04 27.37 18.90
C ARG A 584 -11.72 27.71 19.55
N ILE A 585 -11.52 27.24 20.77
CA ILE A 585 -10.25 27.39 21.49
C ILE A 585 -9.44 26.11 21.28
N LYS A 586 -8.29 26.24 20.62
CA LYS A 586 -7.36 25.12 20.44
C LYS A 586 -6.38 25.12 21.61
N PHE A 587 -6.36 24.02 22.36
CA PHE A 587 -5.41 23.78 23.45
C PHE A 587 -4.34 22.79 22.97
N ASN A 588 -3.16 23.30 22.61
CA ASN A 588 -1.99 22.51 22.22
C ASN A 588 -0.67 23.09 22.81
N PRO A 589 -0.59 23.34 24.12
CA PRO A 589 0.65 23.83 24.73
C PRO A 589 1.72 22.72 24.77
N PRO A 590 2.99 23.07 24.99
CA PRO A 590 3.99 22.12 25.46
C PRO A 590 3.47 21.43 26.71
N LEU A 591 3.55 20.10 26.75
CA LEU A 591 2.89 19.32 27.79
C LEU A 591 3.87 18.31 28.39
N ILE A 592 3.93 18.23 29.72
CA ILE A 592 4.75 17.26 30.43
C ILE A 592 3.86 16.41 31.34
N GLU A 593 3.96 15.10 31.18
CA GLU A 593 3.30 14.08 31.99
C GLU A 593 4.20 13.72 33.18
N LEU A 594 3.94 14.38 34.31
CA LEU A 594 4.83 14.42 35.46
C LEU A 594 5.01 13.04 36.12
N ALA A 595 3.93 12.28 36.28
CA ALA A 595 3.98 10.92 36.82
C ALA A 595 4.74 9.93 35.91
N LYS A 596 4.68 10.10 34.58
CA LYS A 596 5.49 9.27 33.65
C LYS A 596 6.95 9.68 33.68
N MET A 597 7.24 10.98 33.70
CA MET A 597 8.59 11.52 33.84
C MET A 597 9.27 10.96 35.09
N GLN A 598 8.59 10.99 36.24
CA GLN A 598 9.10 10.40 37.48
C GLN A 598 9.43 8.92 37.29
N ARG A 599 8.47 8.11 36.81
CA ARG A 599 8.68 6.67 36.62
C ARG A 599 9.85 6.35 35.68
N ALA A 600 10.01 7.13 34.61
CA ALA A 600 11.12 6.96 33.67
C ALA A 600 12.48 7.26 34.33
N ILE A 601 12.56 8.34 35.10
CA ILE A 601 13.78 8.72 35.84
C ILE A 601 14.10 7.67 36.92
N GLU A 602 13.11 7.27 37.74
CA GLU A 602 13.28 6.24 38.78
C GLU A 602 13.72 4.89 38.22
N ALA A 603 13.17 4.48 37.07
CA ALA A 603 13.55 3.24 36.41
C ALA A 603 15.04 3.26 35.98
N GLN A 604 15.56 4.41 35.55
CA GLN A 604 16.95 4.55 35.13
C GLN A 604 17.91 4.74 36.31
N THR A 605 17.53 5.52 37.33
CA THR A 605 18.37 5.78 38.52
C THR A 605 18.33 4.65 39.54
N LYS A 606 17.30 3.80 39.51
CA LYS A 606 16.99 2.75 40.51
C LYS A 606 16.78 3.29 41.92
N GLU A 607 16.41 4.57 42.04
CA GLU A 607 16.13 5.25 43.30
C GLU A 607 14.64 5.63 43.31
N SER A 608 13.94 5.37 44.43
CA SER A 608 12.55 5.81 44.59
C SER A 608 12.54 7.26 45.07
N ILE A 609 11.78 8.11 44.38
CA ILE A 609 11.67 9.54 44.67
C ILE A 609 10.35 9.77 45.40
N GLN A 610 10.39 9.84 46.73
CA GLN A 610 9.19 10.05 47.55
C GLN A 610 9.13 11.48 48.12
N ASP A 611 10.29 12.02 48.51
CA ASP A 611 10.42 13.35 49.07
C ASP A 611 11.21 14.25 48.12
N PHE A 612 10.71 15.47 47.90
CA PHE A 612 11.37 16.50 47.14
C PHE A 612 11.23 17.84 47.86
N PRO A 613 12.27 18.70 47.83
CA PRO A 613 12.22 19.97 48.53
C PRO A 613 11.22 20.91 47.86
N ILE A 614 10.46 21.62 48.69
CA ILE A 614 9.47 22.61 48.25
C ILE A 614 9.90 23.94 48.85
N ASN A 615 10.59 24.75 48.05
CA ASN A 615 11.00 26.09 48.49
C ASN A 615 10.82 27.08 47.33
N PHE A 616 9.66 27.75 47.31
CA PHE A 616 9.35 28.80 46.34
C PHE A 616 9.10 30.10 47.08
N SER A 617 9.70 31.20 46.62
CA SER A 617 9.33 32.53 47.07
C SER A 617 7.94 32.89 46.54
N GLU A 618 7.04 33.27 47.44
CA GLU A 618 5.70 33.73 47.10
C GLU A 618 5.72 35.26 47.05
N HIS A 619 5.67 35.84 45.85
CA HIS A 619 5.58 37.29 45.71
C HIS A 619 4.12 37.70 45.51
N LEU A 620 3.61 38.51 46.44
CA LEU A 620 2.42 39.34 46.23
C LEU A 620 1.09 38.63 45.88
N ILE A 621 0.81 37.43 46.40
CA ILE A 621 -0.54 36.83 46.29
C ILE A 621 -1.33 37.08 47.58
N ASN A 622 -2.00 38.24 47.66
CA ASN A 622 -2.94 38.50 48.74
C ASN A 622 -4.19 37.61 48.54
N GLN A 623 -4.36 36.61 49.41
CA GLN A 623 -5.48 35.65 49.47
C GLN A 623 -5.63 34.77 48.22
N ILE A 624 -5.00 33.59 48.26
CA ILE A 624 -5.25 32.51 47.29
C ILE A 624 -6.70 32.04 47.44
N ASN A 625 -7.51 32.22 46.40
CA ASN A 625 -8.90 31.76 46.36
C ASN A 625 -9.00 30.35 45.75
N MET A 626 -8.32 29.40 46.38
CA MET A 626 -8.26 27.98 45.99
C MET A 626 -8.28 27.13 47.28
N PRO A 627 -8.90 25.93 47.28
CA PRO A 627 -8.81 25.02 48.42
C PRO A 627 -7.35 24.72 48.79
N GLU A 628 -7.05 24.72 50.09
CA GLU A 628 -5.68 24.57 50.61
C GLU A 628 -5.01 23.26 50.15
N GLU A 629 -5.77 22.16 50.13
CA GLU A 629 -5.29 20.85 49.65
C GLU A 629 -4.88 20.90 48.17
N THR A 630 -5.70 21.54 47.32
CA THR A 630 -5.42 21.71 45.88
C THR A 630 -4.20 22.61 45.66
N TYR A 631 -4.09 23.70 46.41
CA TYR A 631 -2.94 24.59 46.36
C TYR A 631 -1.65 23.84 46.72
N LEU A 632 -1.67 23.08 47.82
CA LEU A 632 -0.53 22.30 48.27
C LEU A 632 -0.15 21.22 47.26
N PHE A 633 -1.12 20.53 46.68
CA PHE A 633 -0.87 19.54 45.63
C PHE A 633 -0.17 20.14 44.40
N LEU A 634 -0.64 21.29 43.91
CA LEU A 634 -0.03 21.97 42.76
C LEU A 634 1.37 22.48 43.09
N LYS A 635 1.55 23.09 44.27
CA LYS A 635 2.87 23.55 44.74
C LYS A 635 3.86 22.40 44.87
N ASN A 636 3.41 21.25 45.37
CA ASN A 636 4.22 20.03 45.45
C ASN A 636 4.55 19.49 44.06
N SER A 637 3.60 19.53 43.12
CA SER A 637 3.84 19.13 41.73
C SER A 637 4.90 20.00 41.05
N ALA A 638 4.92 21.31 41.30
CA ALA A 638 5.97 22.20 40.80
C ALA A 638 7.34 21.86 41.40
N GLY A 639 7.41 21.64 42.72
CA GLY A 639 8.65 21.21 43.39
C GLY A 639 9.16 19.89 42.82
N ARG A 640 8.27 18.92 42.65
CA ARG A 640 8.58 17.63 42.03
C ARG A 640 9.14 17.79 40.62
N PHE A 641 8.53 18.63 39.79
CA PHE A 641 9.00 18.87 38.43
C PHE A 641 10.44 19.41 38.40
N ILE A 642 10.73 20.48 39.16
CA ILE A 642 12.09 21.05 39.22
C ILE A 642 13.10 20.04 39.77
N PHE A 643 12.72 19.29 40.82
CA PHE A 643 13.58 18.25 41.38
C PHE A 643 13.92 17.16 40.36
N LEU A 644 12.93 16.71 39.58
CA LEU A 644 13.14 15.71 38.54
C LEU A 644 14.03 16.24 37.41
N LEU A 645 13.91 17.52 37.03
CA LEU A 645 14.82 18.14 36.05
C LEU A 645 16.28 18.16 36.56
N GLN A 646 16.49 18.50 37.83
CA GLN A 646 17.82 18.47 38.46
C GLN A 646 18.41 17.07 38.50
N LEU A 647 17.61 16.08 38.92
CA LEU A 647 18.04 14.67 38.94
C LEU A 647 18.32 14.14 37.54
N ALA A 648 17.53 14.58 36.56
CA ALA A 648 17.71 14.21 35.17
C ALA A 648 19.02 14.77 34.60
N GLY A 649 19.52 15.90 35.11
CA GLY A 649 20.75 16.54 34.65
C GLY A 649 20.72 16.85 33.15
N ILE A 650 19.57 17.33 32.66
CA ILE A 650 19.35 17.75 31.27
C ILE A 650 19.67 19.23 31.09
N ASN A 651 20.02 19.65 29.87
CA ASN A 651 20.29 21.07 29.58
C ASN A 651 19.11 21.77 28.88
N GLU A 652 18.29 21.00 28.17
CA GLU A 652 17.10 21.46 27.46
C GLU A 652 15.94 20.48 27.70
N LEU A 653 14.69 20.96 27.64
CA LEU A 653 13.54 20.07 27.81
C LEU A 653 13.46 19.02 26.69
N SER A 654 13.96 19.33 25.48
CA SER A 654 14.08 18.43 24.32
C SER A 654 14.77 17.09 24.64
N GLU A 655 15.65 17.06 25.66
CA GLU A 655 16.36 15.86 26.10
C GLU A 655 15.50 14.88 26.90
N LEU A 656 14.37 15.31 27.46
CA LEU A 656 13.53 14.50 28.36
C LEU A 656 13.15 13.15 27.75
N ASN A 657 12.71 13.18 26.49
CA ASN A 657 12.30 11.97 25.80
C ASN A 657 13.50 11.12 25.36
N THR A 658 14.61 11.73 24.94
CA THR A 658 15.73 11.00 24.34
C THR A 658 16.68 10.36 25.37
N LYS A 659 16.79 10.94 26.57
CA LYS A 659 17.74 10.48 27.60
C LYS A 659 17.21 9.35 28.49
N PHE A 660 15.91 9.37 28.77
CA PHE A 660 15.26 8.48 29.74
C PHE A 660 14.48 7.34 29.11
N THR A 661 14.50 7.22 27.79
CA THR A 661 13.78 6.17 27.09
C THR A 661 14.64 5.44 26.08
N ASP A 662 14.25 4.21 25.77
CA ASP A 662 14.91 3.33 24.80
C ASP A 662 14.56 3.71 23.36
N TYR A 663 14.75 4.98 23.01
CA TYR A 663 14.45 5.52 21.69
C TYR A 663 15.28 4.81 20.62
N LYS A 664 14.59 4.11 19.71
CA LYS A 664 15.22 3.49 18.54
C LYS A 664 15.21 4.46 17.39
N THR A 665 16.37 4.71 16.80
CA THR A 665 16.47 5.56 15.61
C THR A 665 15.69 4.94 14.45
N PHE A 666 15.28 5.76 13.49
CA PHE A 666 14.62 5.28 12.26
C PHE A 666 15.41 4.15 11.57
N GLU A 667 16.74 4.27 11.50
CA GLU A 667 17.62 3.22 10.95
C GLU A 667 17.55 1.90 11.75
N GLN A 668 17.51 1.97 13.08
CA GLN A 668 17.34 0.80 13.94
C GLN A 668 15.94 0.16 13.79
N LEU A 669 14.92 0.98 13.49
CA LEU A 669 13.55 0.50 13.24
C LEU A 669 13.45 -0.17 11.88
N LYS A 670 14.15 0.33 10.87
CA LYS A 670 14.17 -0.21 9.50
C LYS A 670 14.61 -1.67 9.43
N GLN A 671 15.57 -2.05 10.27
CA GLN A 671 16.12 -3.42 10.36
C GLN A 671 15.17 -4.44 10.99
N LYS A 672 14.00 -4.01 11.51
CA LYS A 672 13.05 -4.90 12.18
C LYS A 672 11.72 -4.86 11.46
N ARG A 673 11.22 -6.02 11.02
CA ARG A 673 9.82 -6.16 10.62
C ARG A 673 8.91 -5.84 11.82
N LYS A 674 8.29 -4.67 11.79
CA LYS A 674 7.27 -4.25 12.74
C LYS A 674 5.90 -4.20 12.07
N LYS A 675 4.85 -4.33 12.88
CA LYS A 675 3.49 -4.07 12.43
C LYS A 675 3.37 -2.59 12.08
N THR A 676 3.05 -2.31 10.82
CA THR A 676 2.73 -0.96 10.36
C THR A 676 1.25 -0.71 10.55
N ASN A 677 0.91 0.37 11.24
CA ASN A 677 -0.47 0.85 11.31
C ASN A 677 -0.67 1.87 10.20
N HIS A 678 -1.80 1.79 9.50
CA HIS A 678 -2.17 2.79 8.51
C HIS A 678 -2.99 3.88 9.20
N ILE A 679 -2.61 5.13 8.98
CA ILE A 679 -3.27 6.30 9.54
C ILE A 679 -3.72 7.21 8.41
N LEU A 680 -4.97 7.66 8.46
CA LEU A 680 -5.47 8.69 7.56
C LEU A 680 -5.25 10.06 8.21
N LEU A 681 -4.50 10.90 7.50
CA LEU A 681 -4.37 12.32 7.80
C LEU A 681 -5.22 13.08 6.78
N LEU A 682 -6.19 13.86 7.25
CA LEU A 682 -7.19 14.56 6.43
C LEU A 682 -7.14 16.08 6.61
#